data_AF-A0A9P0Q0U6-F1
#
_entry.id   AF-A0A9P0Q0U6-F1
#
_cell.length_a   1.000
_cell.length_b   1.000
_cell.length_c   1.000
_cell.angle_alpha   90.00
_cell.angle_beta   90.00
_cell.angle_gamma   90.00
#
_symmetry.space_group_name_H-M   'P 1'
#
loop_
_entity.id
_entity.type
_entity.pdbx_description
1 polymer ?
#
loop_
_entity_poly.entity_id
_entity_poly.type
_entity_poly.pdbx_seq_one_letter_code
_entity_poly.pdbx_strand_id
1 'polypeptide(L)'
;MCMIDKTDICLLLLIHFLIGVTGQNFWKTYSVEHRPRRPETIVTWCTISDDEQRKCHSFSMANERDQIKVGYETVNITCKQATNKEECMELLDQESATMVTLDAGSVFVGGRYHSLVPIAEEVLDGGHNYYFSVAVIKKGSLDDVVSLHQLRGKKACFPGVETFAGWVVPINTLMKEGGMEIVDCNNHIKSATNYFGPSCSVNCLSDKYNPIGDNSDKLCQLCIGKIPGGRCTDADPYAGYEGAFKCLLEAGEIAFLKHNSVPEIIEKLGFTGLSIDSFELLCKDGSRRPISDYLACNWGKVPSDAVVVSSATSFEIRTKLQKFLEKFSKKYPKAHSNITYTSTTPSNFPYGGNQYNQQQYDQFGNRINRFKRQDYGTNYGRDESTPDPFARDPYVLNPNQYGVNIDPYDRDVKYNTGDANRDPYDPYNRDPYYDGRDSNEYGGNNRTNGTFYENFSLFESVPRYGDRSNLLFQDAARHIAPLPENLQTFSSFLGPALDTIMGVRDCPVNRMILCVTSDAEKNKCVKMRTALKSQLLKPEMECYKGHSQIHCMQAIRSGTADVAVFDAGDIYTAGLNFELVPFISEVYNLDEPEYYVVAVAKESDPSTELTYLKNKNTCHGGINTAAGWVYPLAFLISNGWIRPYGCNSIRAAAEYFAKSCVPGAISTEYNTGVPYDNMCDLCHGASFRYCRRDASEDYYGHTGAFRCLVEGGGHVAFVKHTTVTENTGGKKREWWARDNLNDDYELLCPDGTRAEIHEYKRCNLGKVKANAIIARGGYGYNETHINAYINLFMYAQTLFGKKSTDEFSFSMYSSPAPYSDLIFQDATTQLKMIEPYKRHYAEYLGSDFLRAKRVVDCHAGSIGISLSVTTFIICLVTFLL
;
A
#
# COMPACT_ATOMS: atom_id res chain seq x y z
N MET A 1 -68.42 53.83 -74.85
CA MET A 1 -69.43 52.79 -75.14
C MET A 1 -68.80 51.46 -74.75
N CYS A 2 -68.97 51.05 -73.50
CA CYS A 2 -70.09 50.26 -72.97
C CYS A 2 -70.05 48.78 -73.39
N MET A 3 -70.14 47.96 -72.34
CA MET A 3 -70.65 46.59 -72.26
C MET A 3 -69.65 45.46 -72.57
N ILE A 4 -69.23 44.69 -71.54
CA ILE A 4 -69.95 43.55 -70.89
C ILE A 4 -69.82 42.31 -71.80
N ASP A 5 -69.50 41.08 -71.39
CA ASP A 5 -69.59 40.37 -70.11
C ASP A 5 -68.66 39.14 -70.12
N LYS A 6 -68.42 38.62 -68.91
CA LYS A 6 -68.35 37.21 -68.47
C LYS A 6 -67.47 36.14 -69.15
N THR A 7 -66.87 35.38 -68.22
CA THR A 7 -66.64 33.92 -68.21
C THR A 7 -65.52 33.41 -69.12
N ASP A 8 -64.58 32.57 -68.67
CA ASP A 8 -64.41 31.91 -67.39
C ASP A 8 -62.96 31.44 -67.23
N ILE A 9 -62.39 31.75 -66.06
CA ILE A 9 -61.87 30.77 -65.10
C ILE A 9 -61.32 29.47 -65.73
N CYS A 10 -60.00 29.40 -65.95
CA CYS A 10 -59.19 28.22 -65.61
C CYS A 10 -57.72 28.24 -66.08
N LEU A 11 -57.28 29.19 -66.92
CA LEU A 11 -55.92 29.06 -67.51
C LEU A 11 -54.84 30.05 -67.01
N LEU A 12 -55.16 30.97 -66.10
CA LEU A 12 -54.23 32.01 -65.62
C LEU A 12 -53.67 31.80 -64.20
N LEU A 13 -53.85 30.59 -63.63
CA LEU A 13 -53.33 30.23 -62.31
C LEU A 13 -51.91 29.62 -62.30
N LEU A 14 -51.22 29.56 -63.45
CA LEU A 14 -49.90 28.92 -63.53
C LEU A 14 -48.73 29.84 -63.95
N ILE A 15 -48.98 31.13 -64.23
CA ILE A 15 -47.93 32.04 -64.75
C ILE A 15 -47.62 33.20 -63.78
N HIS A 16 -48.25 33.25 -62.60
CA HIS A 16 -47.91 34.23 -61.55
C HIS A 16 -46.89 33.76 -60.49
N PHE A 17 -46.22 32.61 -60.70
CA PHE A 17 -45.20 32.11 -59.76
C PHE A 17 -43.76 32.56 -60.08
N LEU A 18 -43.55 33.49 -61.04
CA LEU A 18 -42.18 33.81 -61.49
C LEU A 18 -41.69 35.24 -61.33
N ILE A 19 -42.49 36.24 -60.94
CA ILE A 19 -41.96 37.59 -60.68
C ILE A 19 -42.74 38.25 -59.54
N GLY A 20 -42.29 38.01 -58.30
CA GLY A 20 -42.92 38.52 -57.09
C GLY A 20 -42.10 38.26 -55.83
N VAL A 21 -40.78 38.36 -55.90
CA VAL A 21 -39.91 38.37 -54.71
C VAL A 21 -38.91 39.51 -54.86
N THR A 22 -39.37 40.74 -54.71
CA THR A 22 -38.51 41.87 -54.39
C THR A 22 -39.26 42.83 -53.46
N GLY A 23 -38.73 42.98 -52.25
CA GLY A 23 -38.90 44.24 -51.50
C GLY A 23 -39.90 44.27 -50.36
N GLN A 24 -39.90 43.31 -49.44
CA GLN A 24 -40.30 43.56 -48.04
C GLN A 24 -39.45 42.71 -47.10
N ASN A 25 -38.39 43.32 -46.54
CA ASN A 25 -37.71 42.96 -45.28
C ASN A 25 -36.53 43.93 -45.08
N PHE A 26 -36.85 45.23 -44.93
CA PHE A 26 -35.92 46.21 -44.38
C PHE A 26 -36.44 46.56 -42.99
N TRP A 27 -35.54 46.58 -42.00
CA TRP A 27 -35.75 46.66 -40.54
C TRP A 27 -36.02 45.32 -39.82
N LYS A 28 -35.03 44.43 -39.83
CA LYS A 28 -34.76 43.58 -38.66
C LYS A 28 -33.44 44.04 -38.04
N THR A 29 -33.58 44.59 -36.83
CA THR A 29 -32.54 44.75 -35.83
C THR A 29 -31.61 43.54 -35.81
N TYR A 30 -30.32 43.77 -36.09
CA TYR A 30 -29.27 42.82 -35.73
C TYR A 30 -29.15 42.82 -34.20
N SER A 31 -29.83 41.86 -33.56
CA SER A 31 -29.44 41.43 -32.22
C SER A 31 -28.08 40.76 -32.32
N VAL A 32 -27.16 41.21 -31.47
CA VAL A 32 -25.87 40.56 -31.22
C VAL A 32 -26.19 39.25 -30.49
N GLU A 33 -26.37 38.15 -31.22
CA GLU A 33 -26.53 36.83 -30.60
C GLU A 33 -25.69 35.77 -31.32
N HIS A 34 -24.82 35.17 -30.51
CA HIS A 34 -24.05 33.94 -30.75
C HIS A 34 -22.92 33.99 -31.78
N ARG A 35 -21.80 34.66 -31.40
CA ARG A 35 -20.48 34.12 -31.80
C ARG A 35 -20.40 32.69 -31.25
N PRO A 36 -20.06 31.66 -32.05
CA PRO A 36 -19.80 30.34 -31.50
C PRO A 36 -18.73 30.45 -30.42
N ARG A 37 -19.00 29.92 -29.21
CA ARG A 37 -17.98 29.82 -28.15
C ARG A 37 -16.77 29.14 -28.78
N ARG A 38 -15.61 29.79 -28.70
CA ARG A 38 -14.37 29.21 -29.23
C ARG A 38 -14.12 27.90 -28.49
N PRO A 39 -13.58 26.86 -29.13
CA PRO A 39 -13.21 25.65 -28.42
C PRO A 39 -12.24 26.01 -27.28
N GLU A 40 -12.63 25.69 -26.05
CA GLU A 40 -11.89 25.97 -24.82
C GLU A 40 -11.40 24.63 -24.24
N THR A 41 -10.12 24.56 -23.91
CA THR A 41 -9.57 23.41 -23.16
C THR A 41 -9.63 23.76 -21.67
N ILE A 42 -10.40 23.00 -20.90
CA ILE A 42 -10.45 23.16 -19.44
C ILE A 42 -9.36 22.28 -18.82
N VAL A 43 -8.56 22.89 -17.95
CA VAL A 43 -7.52 22.23 -17.17
C VAL A 43 -7.88 22.39 -15.70
N THR A 44 -8.06 21.28 -15.00
CA THR A 44 -8.20 21.26 -13.54
C THR A 44 -6.85 20.91 -12.94
N TRP A 45 -6.20 21.89 -12.32
CA TRP A 45 -4.96 21.70 -11.60
C TRP A 45 -5.26 21.19 -10.19
N CYS A 46 -4.63 20.10 -9.79
CA CYS A 46 -4.79 19.54 -8.46
C CYS A 46 -3.73 20.08 -7.49
N THR A 47 -4.16 20.48 -6.29
CA THR A 47 -3.34 21.07 -5.22
C THR A 47 -3.49 20.25 -3.94
N ILE A 48 -2.51 20.32 -3.03
CA ILE A 48 -2.51 19.52 -1.78
C ILE A 48 -2.53 20.37 -0.50
N SER A 49 -2.49 21.70 -0.61
CA SER A 49 -2.48 22.60 0.54
C SER A 49 -3.17 23.93 0.24
N ASP A 50 -3.59 24.63 1.30
CA ASP A 50 -4.26 25.93 1.17
C ASP A 50 -3.38 26.99 0.49
N ASP A 51 -2.07 26.98 0.77
CA ASP A 51 -1.08 27.87 0.16
C ASP A 51 -0.98 27.61 -1.35
N GLU A 52 -0.97 26.34 -1.74
CA GLU A 52 -0.92 25.92 -3.13
C GLU A 52 -2.22 26.21 -3.87
N GLN A 53 -3.38 26.01 -3.21
CA GLN A 53 -4.69 26.36 -3.74
C GLN A 53 -4.79 27.87 -4.02
N ARG A 54 -4.30 28.72 -3.10
CA ARG A 54 -4.23 30.18 -3.31
C ARG A 54 -3.34 30.54 -4.50
N LYS A 55 -2.15 29.92 -4.62
CA LYS A 55 -1.27 30.13 -5.78
C LYS A 55 -1.93 29.66 -7.09
N CYS A 56 -2.67 28.55 -7.06
CA CYS A 56 -3.40 28.06 -8.22
C CYS A 56 -4.49 29.03 -8.68
N HIS A 57 -5.22 29.66 -7.75
CA HIS A 57 -6.18 30.69 -8.10
C HIS A 57 -5.52 31.91 -8.75
N SER A 58 -4.35 32.35 -8.26
CA SER A 58 -3.56 33.41 -8.91
C SER A 58 -3.05 32.99 -10.29
N PHE A 59 -2.65 31.73 -10.45
CA PHE A 59 -2.27 31.15 -11.75
C PHE A 59 -3.45 31.17 -12.74
N SER A 60 -4.64 30.79 -12.29
CA SER A 60 -5.87 30.85 -13.08
C SER A 60 -6.20 32.28 -13.51
N MET A 61 -6.23 33.25 -12.59
CA MET A 61 -6.50 34.65 -12.90
C MET A 61 -5.49 35.26 -13.87
N ALA A 62 -4.20 34.93 -13.73
CA ALA A 62 -3.16 35.38 -14.66
C ALA A 62 -3.43 34.83 -16.08
N ASN A 63 -3.76 33.54 -16.18
CA ASN A 63 -4.10 32.92 -17.45
C ASN A 63 -5.37 33.50 -18.10
N GLU A 64 -6.42 33.78 -17.33
CA GLU A 64 -7.65 34.42 -17.82
C GLU A 64 -7.40 35.83 -18.36
N ARG A 65 -6.57 36.62 -17.66
CA ARG A 65 -6.20 37.97 -18.09
C ARG A 65 -5.49 37.96 -19.44
N ASP A 66 -4.57 37.02 -19.61
CA ASP A 66 -3.64 37.00 -20.73
C ASP A 66 -4.04 36.04 -21.86
N GLN A 67 -5.10 35.26 -21.64
CA GLN A 67 -5.73 34.31 -22.57
C GLN A 67 -4.72 33.57 -23.44
N ILE A 68 -3.83 32.80 -22.82
CA ILE A 68 -2.75 32.12 -23.57
C ILE A 68 -3.38 31.14 -24.57
N LYS A 69 -3.04 31.34 -25.85
CA LYS A 69 -3.57 30.54 -26.96
C LYS A 69 -2.63 29.43 -27.38
N VAL A 70 -3.19 28.25 -27.60
CA VAL A 70 -2.51 27.13 -28.26
C VAL A 70 -3.27 26.81 -29.55
N GLY A 71 -2.72 27.22 -30.69
CA GLY A 71 -3.47 27.22 -31.95
C GLY A 71 -4.60 28.25 -31.91
N TYR A 72 -5.84 27.80 -32.10
CA TYR A 72 -7.05 28.64 -32.06
C TYR A 72 -7.81 28.58 -30.73
N GLU A 73 -7.38 27.71 -29.81
CA GLU A 73 -8.03 27.44 -28.53
C GLU A 73 -7.36 28.22 -27.39
N THR A 74 -8.18 28.60 -26.40
CA THR A 74 -7.71 29.13 -25.11
C THR A 74 -7.78 28.03 -24.07
N VAL A 75 -6.79 27.98 -23.19
CA VAL A 75 -6.80 27.10 -22.02
C VAL A 75 -7.43 27.86 -20.86
N ASN A 76 -8.36 27.24 -20.14
CA ASN A 76 -8.91 27.77 -18.90
C ASN A 76 -8.44 26.89 -17.72
N ILE A 77 -7.99 27.50 -16.63
CA ILE A 77 -7.46 26.78 -15.46
C ILE A 77 -8.46 26.87 -14.32
N THR A 78 -8.78 25.73 -13.74
CA THR A 78 -9.51 25.60 -12.48
C THR A 78 -8.65 24.85 -11.47
N CYS A 79 -8.96 24.97 -10.18
CA CYS A 79 -8.14 24.45 -9.09
C CYS A 79 -8.98 23.52 -8.21
N LYS A 80 -8.49 22.31 -7.95
CA LYS A 80 -9.14 21.33 -7.08
C LYS A 80 -8.16 20.88 -6.00
N GLN A 81 -8.53 21.05 -4.74
CA GLN A 81 -7.70 20.68 -3.61
C GLN A 81 -7.98 19.24 -3.17
N ALA A 82 -6.91 18.47 -2.98
CA ALA A 82 -6.86 17.15 -2.37
C ALA A 82 -6.19 17.24 -0.99
N THR A 83 -6.34 16.20 -0.17
CA THR A 83 -5.71 16.11 1.16
C THR A 83 -4.23 15.76 1.10
N ASN A 84 -3.81 15.01 0.08
CA ASN A 84 -2.43 14.58 -0.15
C ASN A 84 -2.20 14.27 -1.64
N LYS A 85 -0.95 13.94 -1.98
CA LYS A 85 -0.58 13.63 -3.38
C LYS A 85 -1.24 12.35 -3.92
N GLU A 86 -1.54 11.37 -3.06
CA GLU A 86 -2.17 10.12 -3.48
C GLU A 86 -3.61 10.36 -3.92
N GLU A 87 -4.41 11.06 -3.11
CA GLU A 87 -5.76 11.46 -3.49
C GLU A 87 -5.72 12.30 -4.77
N CYS A 88 -4.74 13.18 -4.91
CA CYS A 88 -4.56 13.93 -6.14
C CYS A 88 -4.34 13.03 -7.37
N MET A 89 -3.55 11.97 -7.25
CA MET A 89 -3.37 10.95 -8.30
C MET A 89 -4.67 10.18 -8.58
N GLU A 90 -5.44 9.82 -7.55
CA GLU A 90 -6.76 9.20 -7.70
C GLU A 90 -7.74 10.12 -8.43
N LEU A 91 -7.74 11.42 -8.12
CA LEU A 91 -8.59 12.39 -8.79
C LEU A 91 -8.25 12.51 -10.28
N LEU A 92 -6.99 12.33 -10.68
CA LEU A 92 -6.57 12.27 -12.09
C LEU A 92 -7.00 10.96 -12.76
N ASP A 93 -6.87 9.82 -12.08
CA ASP A 93 -7.29 8.51 -12.59
C ASP A 93 -8.83 8.46 -12.81
N GLN A 94 -9.58 9.11 -11.91
CA GLN A 94 -11.03 9.30 -12.02
C GLN A 94 -11.43 10.45 -12.99
N GLU A 95 -10.47 11.07 -13.67
CA GLU A 95 -10.67 12.20 -14.61
C GLU A 95 -11.36 13.43 -14.00
N SER A 96 -11.34 13.56 -12.66
CA SER A 96 -11.92 14.68 -11.92
C SER A 96 -10.93 15.84 -11.71
N ALA A 97 -9.65 15.59 -11.96
CA ALA A 97 -8.58 16.55 -12.11
C ALA A 97 -7.76 16.22 -13.39
N THR A 98 -7.09 17.22 -13.97
CA THR A 98 -6.38 17.06 -15.25
C THR A 98 -4.88 16.88 -15.08
N MET A 99 -4.26 17.64 -14.16
CA MET A 99 -2.82 17.64 -13.99
C MET A 99 -2.38 17.95 -12.57
N VAL A 100 -1.21 17.43 -12.24
CA VAL A 100 -0.47 17.68 -11.00
C VAL A 100 1.03 17.58 -11.27
N THR A 101 1.84 18.25 -10.48
CA THR A 101 3.30 18.11 -10.44
C THR A 101 3.73 17.08 -9.41
N LEU A 102 4.55 16.13 -9.86
CA LEU A 102 5.04 15.01 -9.05
C LEU A 102 6.57 14.98 -9.06
N ASP A 103 7.16 14.63 -7.91
CA ASP A 103 8.58 14.33 -7.83
C ASP A 103 8.85 12.95 -8.45
N ALA A 104 10.12 12.63 -8.74
CA ALA A 104 10.49 11.36 -9.36
C ALA A 104 9.95 10.11 -8.62
N GLY A 105 9.86 10.17 -7.28
CA GLY A 105 9.28 9.10 -6.47
C GLY A 105 7.78 8.94 -6.73
N SER A 106 7.03 10.05 -6.69
CA SER A 106 5.60 10.06 -6.95
C SER A 106 5.26 9.76 -8.42
N VAL A 107 6.12 10.12 -9.39
CA VAL A 107 5.92 9.76 -10.81
C VAL A 107 5.91 8.25 -11.01
N PHE A 108 6.75 7.50 -10.27
CA PHE A 108 6.69 6.04 -10.27
C PHE A 108 5.35 5.53 -9.74
N VAL A 109 4.87 6.08 -8.62
CA VAL A 109 3.59 5.70 -8.02
C VAL A 109 2.43 5.99 -8.98
N GLY A 110 2.37 7.22 -9.49
CA GLY A 110 1.34 7.67 -10.42
C GLY A 110 1.31 6.84 -11.69
N GLY A 111 2.46 6.55 -12.29
CA GLY A 111 2.52 5.72 -13.50
C GLY A 111 2.18 4.26 -13.27
N ARG A 112 2.48 3.71 -12.08
CA ARG A 112 2.32 2.28 -11.81
C ARG A 112 0.97 1.90 -11.20
N TYR A 113 0.37 2.77 -10.41
CA TYR A 113 -0.84 2.51 -9.64
C TYR A 113 -2.04 3.36 -10.08
N HIS A 114 -1.81 4.49 -10.75
CA HIS A 114 -2.86 5.44 -11.17
C HIS A 114 -2.87 5.71 -12.68
N SER A 115 -2.18 4.87 -13.46
CA SER A 115 -2.10 4.98 -14.92
C SER A 115 -1.78 6.40 -15.43
N LEU A 116 -0.88 7.12 -14.76
CA LEU A 116 -0.49 8.48 -15.12
C LEU A 116 0.75 8.52 -16.03
N VAL A 117 0.87 9.56 -16.85
CA VAL A 117 2.00 9.77 -17.75
C VAL A 117 2.61 11.16 -17.57
N PRO A 118 3.95 11.29 -17.49
CA PRO A 118 4.60 12.59 -17.45
C PRO A 118 4.59 13.21 -18.85
N ILE A 119 4.18 14.47 -18.96
CA ILE A 119 4.11 15.20 -20.24
C ILE A 119 5.09 16.37 -20.31
N ALA A 120 5.55 16.89 -19.18
CA ALA A 120 6.52 17.97 -19.14
C ALA A 120 7.38 17.84 -17.89
N GLU A 121 8.58 18.43 -17.92
CA GLU A 121 9.52 18.43 -16.81
C GLU A 121 9.99 19.85 -16.49
N GLU A 122 10.36 20.08 -15.23
CA GLU A 122 10.93 21.35 -14.80
C GLU A 122 12.41 21.46 -15.17
N VAL A 123 12.79 22.59 -15.77
CA VAL A 123 14.20 22.88 -16.04
C VAL A 123 14.71 23.85 -14.98
N LEU A 124 15.70 23.40 -14.22
CA LEU A 124 16.31 24.12 -13.12
C LEU A 124 17.40 25.10 -13.59
N ASP A 125 17.92 25.89 -12.64
CA ASP A 125 19.09 26.75 -12.84
C ASP A 125 20.27 25.98 -13.47
N GLY A 126 20.94 26.61 -14.44
CA GLY A 126 22.00 25.97 -15.24
C GLY A 126 21.49 25.15 -16.43
N GLY A 127 20.17 25.09 -16.66
CA GLY A 127 19.58 24.36 -17.80
C GLY A 127 19.54 22.84 -17.59
N HIS A 128 19.63 22.39 -16.35
CA HIS A 128 19.59 20.99 -15.97
C HIS A 128 18.17 20.57 -15.60
N ASN A 129 17.76 19.38 -16.01
CA ASN A 129 16.50 18.74 -15.64
C ASN A 129 16.67 17.75 -14.47
N TYR A 130 17.64 18.01 -13.61
CA TYR A 130 17.98 17.16 -12.47
C TYR A 130 18.58 17.99 -11.34
N TYR A 131 18.53 17.43 -10.14
CA TYR A 131 19.16 17.97 -8.94
C TYR A 131 19.84 16.84 -8.16
N PHE A 132 20.54 17.20 -7.07
CA PHE A 132 21.23 16.24 -6.22
C PHE A 132 20.55 16.09 -4.85
N SER A 133 20.46 14.83 -4.39
CA SER A 133 20.17 14.48 -3.00
C SER A 133 21.42 14.66 -2.16
N VAL A 134 21.28 15.33 -1.02
CA VAL A 134 22.36 15.62 -0.09
C VAL A 134 21.95 15.33 1.34
N ALA A 135 22.92 14.98 2.18
CA ALA A 135 22.73 14.89 3.62
C ALA A 135 23.38 16.11 4.28
N VAL A 136 22.59 16.89 5.01
CA VAL A 136 23.00 18.14 5.65
C VAL A 136 23.08 17.93 7.16
N ILE A 137 24.17 18.42 7.76
CA ILE A 137 24.42 18.39 9.19
C ILE A 137 24.81 19.79 9.67
N LYS A 138 24.68 20.03 10.98
CA LYS A 138 25.22 21.24 11.61
C LYS A 138 26.74 21.14 11.65
N LYS A 139 27.42 22.24 11.35
CA LYS A 139 28.89 22.27 11.36
C LYS A 139 29.43 21.96 12.76
N GLY A 140 30.39 21.04 12.85
CA GLY A 140 30.96 20.60 14.13
C GLY A 140 30.00 19.72 14.95
N SER A 141 29.04 19.07 14.28
CA SER A 141 28.22 18.01 14.86
C SER A 141 28.52 16.67 14.17
N LEU A 142 28.08 15.56 14.78
CA LEU A 142 28.32 14.20 14.27
C LEU A 142 29.81 13.89 14.01
N ASP A 143 30.68 14.35 14.91
CA ASP A 143 32.13 14.12 14.82
C ASP A 143 32.52 12.64 14.83
N ASP A 144 31.68 11.80 15.43
CA ASP A 144 31.83 10.35 15.51
C ASP A 144 31.46 9.61 14.21
N VAL A 145 30.82 10.29 13.26
CA VAL A 145 30.42 9.71 11.97
C VAL A 145 31.54 9.96 10.93
N VAL A 146 32.36 8.93 10.72
CA VAL A 146 33.42 8.89 9.70
C VAL A 146 33.11 7.92 8.55
N SER A 147 32.00 7.19 8.65
CA SER A 147 31.47 6.31 7.62
C SER A 147 29.95 6.22 7.73
N LEU A 148 29.27 5.84 6.65
CA LEU A 148 27.82 5.70 6.66
C LEU A 148 27.29 4.73 7.72
N HIS A 149 28.05 3.69 8.08
CA HIS A 149 27.66 2.70 9.09
C HIS A 149 27.39 3.32 10.48
N GLN A 150 28.03 4.44 10.78
CA GLN A 150 27.91 5.13 12.07
C GLN A 150 26.69 6.07 12.13
N LEU A 151 25.90 6.15 11.06
CA LEU A 151 24.58 6.78 11.09
C LEU A 151 23.54 5.95 11.86
N ARG A 152 23.86 4.69 12.18
CA ARG A 152 23.00 3.83 13.00
C ARG A 152 22.72 4.48 14.36
N GLY A 153 21.45 4.57 14.72
CA GLY A 153 20.99 5.17 15.97
C GLY A 153 20.93 6.70 15.98
N LYS A 154 21.39 7.39 14.93
CA LYS A 154 21.31 8.85 14.81
C LYS A 154 19.88 9.32 14.52
N LYS A 155 19.59 10.56 14.90
CA LYS A 155 18.29 11.21 14.70
C LYS A 155 18.22 11.86 13.34
N ALA A 156 17.35 11.35 12.46
CA ALA A 156 17.23 11.84 11.10
C ALA A 156 15.92 12.63 10.88
N CYS A 157 16.01 13.60 9.97
CA CYS A 157 14.89 14.40 9.50
C CYS A 157 14.67 14.15 8.02
N PHE A 158 13.49 13.63 7.68
CA PHE A 158 13.08 13.30 6.33
C PHE A 158 11.92 14.21 5.92
N PRO A 159 11.91 14.70 4.68
CA PRO A 159 10.81 15.54 4.17
C PRO A 159 9.50 14.76 4.00
N GLY A 160 9.59 13.43 3.89
CA GLY A 160 8.46 12.51 3.86
C GLY A 160 8.83 11.19 3.22
N VAL A 161 8.10 10.14 3.58
CA VAL A 161 8.18 8.84 2.89
C VAL A 161 7.82 9.06 1.41
N GLU A 162 8.47 8.31 0.52
CA GLU A 162 8.42 8.41 -0.96
C GLU A 162 9.18 9.53 -1.64
N THR A 163 9.54 10.60 -0.92
CA THR A 163 10.32 11.69 -1.54
C THR A 163 11.62 11.13 -2.13
N PHE A 164 11.89 11.43 -3.39
CA PHE A 164 13.00 10.76 -4.08
C PHE A 164 14.35 11.13 -3.46
N ALA A 165 14.62 12.43 -3.28
CA ALA A 165 15.90 12.89 -2.73
C ALA A 165 15.98 12.76 -1.20
N GLY A 166 14.83 12.87 -0.51
CA GLY A 166 14.76 12.82 0.94
C GLY A 166 14.73 11.42 1.51
N TRP A 167 14.09 10.46 0.82
CA TRP A 167 13.87 9.11 1.34
C TRP A 167 14.46 8.03 0.45
N VAL A 168 14.05 7.95 -0.83
CA VAL A 168 14.42 6.83 -1.72
C VAL A 168 15.94 6.72 -1.90
N VAL A 169 16.62 7.83 -2.22
CA VAL A 169 18.07 7.85 -2.42
C VAL A 169 18.84 7.53 -1.12
N PRO A 170 18.56 8.16 0.03
CA PRO A 170 19.22 7.83 1.29
C PRO A 170 19.01 6.38 1.73
N ILE A 171 17.78 5.88 1.69
CA ILE A 171 17.46 4.51 2.11
C ILE A 171 18.18 3.49 1.23
N ASN A 172 18.12 3.62 -0.09
CA ASN A 172 18.85 2.74 -1.01
C ASN A 172 20.37 2.81 -0.81
N THR A 173 20.92 4.01 -0.58
CA THR A 173 22.37 4.19 -0.31
C THR A 173 22.76 3.50 0.99
N LEU A 174 21.96 3.61 2.05
CA LEU A 174 22.23 2.98 3.34
C LEU A 174 22.09 1.45 3.30
N MET A 175 21.15 0.92 2.50
CA MET A 175 21.03 -0.52 2.26
C MET A 175 22.27 -1.08 1.56
N LYS A 176 22.81 -0.36 0.58
CA LYS A 176 23.96 -0.83 -0.23
C LYS A 176 25.32 -0.58 0.41
N GLU A 177 25.50 0.58 1.05
CA GLU A 177 26.81 1.09 1.48
C GLU A 177 26.86 1.42 2.98
N GLY A 178 25.72 1.64 3.63
CA GLY A 178 25.62 2.10 5.01
C GLY A 178 25.34 1.02 6.06
N GLY A 179 25.30 -0.25 5.66
CA GLY A 179 25.06 -1.38 6.55
C GLY A 179 23.66 -1.41 7.17
N MET A 180 22.66 -0.86 6.48
CA MET A 180 21.26 -0.99 6.90
C MET A 180 20.70 -2.37 6.53
N GLU A 181 20.37 -3.14 7.57
CA GLU A 181 19.83 -4.49 7.41
C GLU A 181 18.37 -4.46 6.93
N ILE A 182 18.04 -5.38 6.01
CA ILE A 182 16.68 -5.56 5.50
C ILE A 182 15.93 -6.45 6.47
N VAL A 183 15.17 -5.84 7.37
CA VAL A 183 14.33 -6.54 8.36
C VAL A 183 13.07 -7.10 7.69
N ASP A 184 12.50 -6.34 6.76
CA ASP A 184 11.33 -6.73 6.00
C ASP A 184 11.48 -6.33 4.53
N CYS A 185 11.44 -7.32 3.63
CA CYS A 185 11.61 -7.11 2.19
C CYS A 185 10.50 -6.29 1.54
N ASN A 186 9.30 -6.27 2.14
CA ASN A 186 8.16 -5.54 1.60
C ASN A 186 7.90 -4.22 2.33
N ASN A 187 8.69 -3.92 3.37
CA ASN A 187 8.51 -2.75 4.21
C ASN A 187 9.85 -2.19 4.70
N HIS A 188 10.38 -1.29 3.87
CA HIS A 188 11.63 -0.57 4.15
C HIS A 188 11.52 0.41 5.33
N ILE A 189 10.30 0.75 5.79
CA ILE A 189 10.09 1.60 6.98
C ILE A 189 10.53 0.82 8.22
N LYS A 190 10.27 -0.48 8.31
CA LYS A 190 10.77 -1.33 9.41
C LYS A 190 12.30 -1.39 9.45
N SER A 191 12.93 -1.56 8.28
CA SER A 191 14.40 -1.53 8.15
C SER A 191 14.98 -0.19 8.59
N ALA A 192 14.39 0.93 8.14
CA ALA A 192 14.79 2.27 8.56
C ALA A 192 14.58 2.52 10.05
N THR A 193 13.48 2.01 10.62
CA THR A 193 13.15 2.11 12.05
C THR A 193 14.15 1.36 12.92
N ASN A 194 14.61 0.20 12.45
CA ASN A 194 15.66 -0.56 13.12
C ASN A 194 17.03 0.15 13.04
N TYR A 195 17.30 0.85 11.94
CA TYR A 195 18.58 1.53 11.71
C TYR A 195 18.72 2.86 12.44
N PHE A 196 17.76 3.78 12.30
CA PHE A 196 17.84 5.13 12.87
C PHE A 196 17.34 5.18 14.32
N GLY A 197 17.74 6.23 15.05
CA GLY A 197 17.16 6.60 16.34
C GLY A 197 15.77 7.25 16.19
N PRO A 198 15.21 7.85 17.26
CA PRO A 198 14.02 8.69 17.17
C PRO A 198 14.19 9.73 16.06
N SER A 199 13.29 9.74 15.09
CA SER A 199 13.41 10.54 13.86
C SER A 199 12.07 11.21 13.52
N CYS A 200 12.05 12.04 12.48
CA CYS A 200 10.81 12.49 11.86
C CYS A 200 10.81 12.12 10.37
N SER A 201 9.85 11.29 9.97
CA SER A 201 9.58 10.91 8.58
C SER A 201 8.07 10.91 8.36
N VAL A 202 7.53 12.02 7.85
CA VAL A 202 6.07 12.12 7.67
C VAL A 202 5.54 11.01 6.77
N ASN A 203 4.35 10.53 7.09
CA ASN A 203 3.68 9.39 6.46
C ASN A 203 4.28 8.01 6.80
N CYS A 204 5.20 7.85 7.77
CA CYS A 204 5.72 6.53 8.20
C CYS A 204 4.67 5.51 8.63
N LEU A 205 3.51 5.98 9.08
CA LEU A 205 2.43 5.16 9.66
C LEU A 205 1.15 5.19 8.81
N SER A 206 1.18 5.73 7.60
CA SER A 206 0.00 5.66 6.72
C SER A 206 -0.31 4.21 6.36
N ASP A 207 -1.58 3.91 6.11
CA ASP A 207 -2.03 2.55 5.77
C ASP A 207 -1.27 1.96 4.57
N LYS A 208 -0.78 2.82 3.66
CA LYS A 208 0.06 2.45 2.51
C LYS A 208 1.40 1.83 2.92
N TYR A 209 2.06 2.34 3.97
CA TYR A 209 3.35 1.81 4.46
C TYR A 209 3.24 0.97 5.72
N ASN A 210 2.07 0.97 6.35
CA ASN A 210 1.76 0.22 7.55
C ASN A 210 0.48 -0.62 7.38
N PRO A 211 0.34 -1.44 6.32
CA PRO A 211 -0.92 -2.15 6.02
C PRO A 211 -1.30 -3.19 7.09
N ILE A 212 -0.31 -3.66 7.86
CA ILE A 212 -0.51 -4.61 8.97
C ILE A 212 -0.74 -3.87 10.30
N GLY A 213 -0.39 -2.58 10.39
CA GLY A 213 -0.50 -1.81 11.62
C GLY A 213 0.63 -2.07 12.63
N ASP A 214 1.72 -2.73 12.24
CA ASP A 214 2.79 -3.17 13.14
C ASP A 214 4.11 -2.36 13.02
N ASN A 215 4.13 -1.29 12.22
CA ASN A 215 5.25 -0.35 12.23
C ASN A 215 5.35 0.37 13.59
N SER A 216 6.57 0.48 14.10
CA SER A 216 6.85 1.30 15.29
C SER A 216 6.77 2.80 14.96
N ASP A 217 6.34 3.60 15.93
CA ASP A 217 6.25 5.05 15.85
C ASP A 217 7.59 5.79 15.94
N LYS A 218 8.72 5.07 16.08
CA LYS A 218 10.06 5.64 16.31
C LYS A 218 10.48 6.69 15.26
N LEU A 219 10.13 6.48 14.00
CA LEU A 219 10.41 7.43 12.91
C LEU A 219 9.46 8.63 12.90
N CYS A 220 8.49 8.65 13.78
CA CYS A 220 7.46 9.68 13.89
C CYS A 220 7.62 10.47 15.23
N GLN A 221 8.55 10.07 16.10
CA GLN A 221 8.73 10.61 17.45
C GLN A 221 9.20 12.07 17.47
N LEU A 222 10.07 12.49 16.54
CA LEU A 222 10.53 13.88 16.48
C LEU A 222 9.52 14.82 15.81
N CYS A 223 8.52 14.29 15.09
CA CYS A 223 7.52 15.12 14.42
C CYS A 223 6.65 15.87 15.45
N ILE A 224 6.33 17.13 15.14
CA ILE A 224 5.76 18.10 16.10
C ILE A 224 4.31 18.52 15.78
N GLY A 225 3.68 17.88 14.80
CA GLY A 225 2.31 18.17 14.42
C GLY A 225 1.29 17.91 15.53
N LYS A 226 0.13 18.58 15.43
CA LYS A 226 -0.96 18.46 16.41
C LYS A 226 -1.70 17.14 16.24
N ILE A 227 -2.12 16.53 17.34
CA ILE A 227 -2.94 15.30 17.34
C ILE A 227 -4.41 15.71 17.60
N PRO A 228 -5.41 15.12 16.90
CA PRO A 228 -5.31 14.04 15.90
C PRO A 228 -4.99 14.55 14.47
N GLY A 229 -4.41 13.67 13.63
CA GLY A 229 -4.29 13.84 12.18
C GLY A 229 -3.17 14.76 11.66
N GLY A 230 -2.58 15.62 12.50
CA GLY A 230 -1.50 16.52 12.10
C GLY A 230 -0.08 16.02 12.38
N ARG A 231 0.11 15.12 13.36
CA ARG A 231 1.44 14.58 13.70
C ARG A 231 1.85 13.51 12.71
N CYS A 232 3.04 13.66 12.15
CA CYS A 232 3.63 12.70 11.21
C CYS A 232 2.80 12.47 9.93
N THR A 233 2.14 13.52 9.47
CA THR A 233 1.41 13.57 8.19
C THR A 233 1.94 14.72 7.34
N ASP A 234 1.42 14.91 6.13
CA ASP A 234 1.77 16.07 5.29
C ASP A 234 1.38 17.43 5.91
N ALA A 235 0.55 17.42 6.96
CA ALA A 235 0.20 18.59 7.75
C ALA A 235 1.21 18.89 8.88
N ASP A 236 2.17 17.99 9.14
CA ASP A 236 3.17 18.18 10.17
C ASP A 236 4.09 19.37 9.82
N PRO A 237 4.46 20.23 10.78
CA PRO A 237 5.41 21.32 10.53
C PRO A 237 6.78 20.88 10.01
N TYR A 238 7.16 19.60 10.20
CA TYR A 238 8.39 19.03 9.66
C TYR A 238 8.20 18.31 8.30
N ALA A 239 7.01 18.37 7.71
CA ALA A 239 6.76 17.87 6.35
C ALA A 239 7.45 18.75 5.29
N GLY A 240 7.86 18.13 4.18
CA GLY A 240 8.54 18.81 3.08
C GLY A 240 10.02 19.09 3.36
N TYR A 241 10.75 19.58 2.35
CA TYR A 241 12.20 19.83 2.46
C TYR A 241 12.51 20.97 3.44
N GLU A 242 11.64 21.95 3.52
CA GLU A 242 11.68 23.07 4.45
C GLU A 242 11.46 22.58 5.89
N GLY A 243 10.45 21.72 6.08
CA GLY A 243 10.15 21.10 7.37
C GLY A 243 11.27 20.16 7.85
N ALA A 244 11.88 19.39 6.96
CA ALA A 244 13.01 18.54 7.29
C ALA A 244 14.25 19.37 7.70
N PHE A 245 14.49 20.51 7.05
CA PHE A 245 15.53 21.44 7.48
C PHE A 245 15.21 22.07 8.83
N LYS A 246 13.95 22.47 9.07
CA LYS A 246 13.49 22.95 10.38
C LYS A 246 13.70 21.89 11.48
N CYS A 247 13.39 20.64 11.18
CA CYS A 247 13.66 19.50 12.06
C CYS A 247 15.15 19.38 12.40
N LEU A 248 16.06 19.58 11.45
CA LEU A 248 17.51 19.59 11.71
C LEU A 248 17.90 20.71 12.69
N LEU A 249 17.29 21.89 12.58
CA LEU A 249 17.56 23.01 13.47
C LEU A 249 17.13 22.70 14.91
N GLU A 250 15.97 22.08 15.08
CA GLU A 250 15.29 21.98 16.37
C GLU A 250 15.52 20.64 17.10
N ALA A 251 15.60 19.50 16.40
CA ALA A 251 15.52 18.18 17.03
C ALA A 251 16.47 17.11 16.45
N GLY A 252 16.67 17.10 15.14
CA GLY A 252 17.48 16.10 14.44
C GLY A 252 18.97 16.42 14.42
N GLU A 253 19.76 15.41 14.05
CA GLU A 253 21.21 15.51 13.85
C GLU A 253 21.59 15.60 12.38
N ILE A 254 20.75 15.02 11.50
CA ILE A 254 20.97 14.96 10.05
C ILE A 254 19.64 15.17 9.31
N ALA A 255 19.65 15.94 8.21
CA ALA A 255 18.51 16.06 7.31
C ALA A 255 18.88 15.68 5.88
N PHE A 256 17.97 14.96 5.22
CA PHE A 256 18.13 14.57 3.81
C PHE A 256 17.34 15.52 2.91
N LEU A 257 18.05 16.33 2.14
CA LEU A 257 17.51 17.49 1.43
C LEU A 257 17.90 17.50 -0.06
N LYS A 258 17.35 18.45 -0.81
CA LYS A 258 17.89 18.83 -2.12
C LYS A 258 19.10 19.75 -1.90
N HIS A 259 20.08 19.69 -2.80
CA HIS A 259 21.29 20.54 -2.71
C HIS A 259 21.00 22.05 -2.65
N ASN A 260 19.90 22.51 -3.23
CA ASN A 260 19.46 23.91 -3.25
C ASN A 260 18.56 24.31 -2.06
N SER A 261 18.12 23.37 -1.22
CA SER A 261 17.19 23.67 -0.13
C SER A 261 17.76 24.66 0.89
N VAL A 262 18.99 24.45 1.37
CA VAL A 262 19.58 25.31 2.41
C VAL A 262 19.80 26.76 1.93
N PRO A 263 20.43 27.00 0.75
CA PRO A 263 20.55 28.36 0.23
C PRO A 263 19.19 29.05 0.03
N GLU A 264 18.20 28.35 -0.53
CA GLU A 264 16.87 28.92 -0.79
C GLU A 264 16.12 29.30 0.49
N ILE A 265 16.17 28.43 1.51
CA ILE A 265 15.50 28.66 2.78
C ILE A 265 16.12 29.86 3.51
N ILE A 266 17.46 29.93 3.57
CA ILE A 266 18.15 31.03 4.26
C ILE A 266 17.93 32.37 3.53
N GLU A 267 17.96 32.38 2.20
CA GLU A 267 17.77 33.60 1.40
C GLU A 267 16.33 34.14 1.47
N LYS A 268 15.32 33.26 1.43
CA LYS A 268 13.90 33.67 1.28
C LYS A 268 13.14 33.83 2.60
N LEU A 269 13.40 32.96 3.58
CA LEU A 269 12.63 32.91 4.83
C LEU A 269 13.24 33.77 5.94
N GLY A 270 14.41 34.38 5.69
CA GLY A 270 14.96 35.41 6.57
C GLY A 270 15.15 34.95 8.02
N PHE A 271 15.71 33.75 8.24
CA PHE A 271 16.13 33.32 9.57
C PHE A 271 17.19 34.29 10.09
N THR A 272 16.79 35.26 10.91
CA THR A 272 17.70 36.26 11.47
C THR A 272 18.78 35.56 12.31
N GLY A 273 20.02 35.52 11.79
CA GLY A 273 21.20 35.00 12.50
C GLY A 273 21.74 33.64 12.03
N LEU A 274 21.15 32.99 11.02
CA LEU A 274 21.69 31.75 10.45
C LEU A 274 22.50 32.02 9.18
N SER A 275 23.76 31.56 9.15
CA SER A 275 24.61 31.58 7.96
C SER A 275 24.65 30.21 7.29
N ILE A 276 24.74 30.17 5.96
CA ILE A 276 24.95 28.93 5.19
C ILE A 276 26.21 28.19 5.71
N ASP A 277 27.22 28.92 6.15
CA ASP A 277 28.48 28.36 6.68
C ASP A 277 28.34 27.62 8.02
N SER A 278 27.18 27.70 8.66
CA SER A 278 26.86 26.93 9.87
C SER A 278 26.44 25.48 9.57
N PHE A 279 26.35 25.12 8.29
CA PHE A 279 25.99 23.78 7.84
C PHE A 279 27.07 23.21 6.92
N GLU A 280 27.13 21.88 6.87
CA GLU A 280 28.03 21.13 5.99
C GLU A 280 27.32 19.89 5.43
N LEU A 281 27.82 19.40 4.31
CA LEU A 281 27.37 18.19 3.66
C LEU A 281 28.12 16.99 4.23
N LEU A 282 27.41 15.93 4.54
CA LEU A 282 27.99 14.61 4.84
C LEU A 282 28.06 13.79 3.55
N CYS A 283 29.26 13.47 3.11
CA CYS A 283 29.51 12.70 1.90
C CYS A 283 29.41 11.19 2.16
N LYS A 284 29.29 10.39 1.09
CA LYS A 284 29.19 8.93 1.19
C LYS A 284 30.44 8.27 1.80
N ASP A 285 31.60 8.88 1.62
CA ASP A 285 32.87 8.42 2.21
C ASP A 285 33.04 8.87 3.68
N GLY A 286 32.05 9.56 4.25
CA GLY A 286 32.10 10.13 5.60
C GLY A 286 32.86 11.46 5.69
N SER A 287 33.43 11.95 4.59
CA SER A 287 34.02 13.29 4.56
C SER A 287 32.96 14.39 4.66
N ARG A 288 33.38 15.59 5.04
CA ARG A 288 32.51 16.76 5.17
C ARG A 288 32.93 17.83 4.19
N ARG A 289 31.96 18.46 3.53
CA ARG A 289 32.21 19.54 2.58
C ARG A 289 31.26 20.72 2.79
N PRO A 290 31.65 21.94 2.41
CA PRO A 290 30.75 23.07 2.39
C PRO A 290 29.52 22.80 1.51
N ILE A 291 28.39 23.43 1.81
CA ILE A 291 27.13 23.30 1.05
C ILE A 291 27.31 23.60 -0.45
N SER A 292 28.22 24.50 -0.80
CA SER A 292 28.53 24.87 -2.18
C SER A 292 29.20 23.76 -3.00
N ASP A 293 29.83 22.76 -2.37
CA ASP A 293 30.56 21.68 -3.04
C ASP A 293 29.71 20.40 -3.20
N TYR A 294 28.40 20.56 -3.39
CA TYR A 294 27.45 19.46 -3.56
C TYR A 294 27.76 18.58 -4.79
N LEU A 295 28.41 19.13 -5.82
CA LEU A 295 28.81 18.36 -7.01
C LEU A 295 29.80 17.26 -6.66
N ALA A 296 30.73 17.53 -5.74
CA ALA A 296 31.67 16.53 -5.24
C ALA A 296 31.10 15.72 -4.06
N CYS A 297 30.13 16.26 -3.32
CA CYS A 297 29.53 15.66 -2.14
C CYS A 297 28.01 15.55 -2.26
N ASN A 298 27.53 14.47 -2.89
CA ASN A 298 26.11 14.15 -3.00
C ASN A 298 25.87 12.65 -2.87
N TRP A 299 24.62 12.30 -2.60
CA TRP A 299 24.18 10.92 -2.41
C TRP A 299 23.59 10.31 -3.69
N GLY A 300 23.12 11.14 -4.62
CA GLY A 300 22.66 10.68 -5.91
C GLY A 300 22.01 11.79 -6.74
N LYS A 301 21.95 11.54 -8.04
CA LYS A 301 21.27 12.38 -9.03
C LYS A 301 19.78 12.04 -9.05
N VAL A 302 18.94 13.08 -9.08
CA VAL A 302 17.48 12.97 -9.02
C VAL A 302 16.88 13.72 -10.21
N PRO A 303 16.02 13.09 -11.02
CA PRO A 303 15.26 13.80 -12.05
C PRO A 303 14.44 14.94 -11.46
N SER A 304 14.30 16.04 -12.21
CA SER A 304 13.41 17.14 -11.86
C SER A 304 11.95 16.70 -11.73
N ASP A 305 11.12 17.56 -11.15
CA ASP A 305 9.70 17.24 -10.99
C ASP A 305 9.00 17.32 -12.36
N ALA A 306 7.99 16.48 -12.55
CA ALA A 306 7.25 16.36 -13.81
C ALA A 306 5.78 16.72 -13.65
N VAL A 307 5.23 17.36 -14.68
CA VAL A 307 3.78 17.53 -14.82
C VAL A 307 3.21 16.26 -15.42
N VAL A 308 2.29 15.62 -14.69
CA VAL A 308 1.63 14.37 -15.11
C VAL A 308 0.16 14.59 -15.44
N VAL A 309 -0.38 13.72 -16.29
CA VAL A 309 -1.80 13.64 -16.68
C VAL A 309 -2.24 12.18 -16.74
N SER A 310 -3.56 11.92 -16.82
CA SER A 310 -4.07 10.56 -17.06
C SER A 310 -3.59 10.00 -18.41
N SER A 311 -3.18 8.73 -18.44
CA SER A 311 -2.80 8.02 -19.68
C SER A 311 -3.94 7.92 -20.70
N ALA A 312 -5.20 8.06 -20.27
CA ALA A 312 -6.36 8.14 -21.16
C ALA A 312 -6.35 9.42 -22.01
N THR A 313 -5.57 10.43 -21.62
CA THR A 313 -5.46 11.70 -22.35
C THR A 313 -4.84 11.49 -23.74
N SER A 314 -5.55 11.92 -24.79
CA SER A 314 -5.07 11.75 -26.17
C SER A 314 -3.74 12.45 -26.43
N PHE A 315 -2.98 11.95 -27.41
CA PHE A 315 -1.71 12.56 -27.80
C PHE A 315 -1.87 14.01 -28.28
N GLU A 316 -2.96 14.34 -29.00
CA GLU A 316 -3.22 15.72 -29.43
C GLU A 316 -3.44 16.65 -28.25
N ILE A 317 -4.21 16.20 -27.24
CA ILE A 317 -4.46 16.97 -26.02
C ILE A 317 -3.15 17.15 -25.24
N ARG A 318 -2.37 16.08 -25.04
CA ARG A 318 -1.05 16.16 -24.37
C ARG A 318 -0.13 17.18 -25.05
N THR A 319 -0.06 17.16 -26.38
CA THR A 319 0.72 18.13 -27.16
C THR A 319 0.22 19.57 -26.98
N LYS A 320 -1.10 19.78 -26.88
CA LYS A 320 -1.67 21.11 -26.59
C LYS A 320 -1.29 21.58 -25.19
N LEU A 321 -1.41 20.72 -24.18
CA LEU A 321 -1.05 21.03 -22.79
C LEU A 321 0.45 21.33 -22.65
N GLN A 322 1.30 20.55 -23.30
CA GLN A 322 2.75 20.82 -23.38
C GLN A 322 3.06 22.21 -23.92
N LYS A 323 2.48 22.58 -25.06
CA LYS A 323 2.65 23.91 -25.66
C LYS A 323 2.11 25.02 -24.78
N PHE A 324 1.02 24.75 -24.05
CA PHE A 324 0.47 25.69 -23.07
C PHE A 324 1.48 25.94 -21.93
N LEU A 325 1.97 24.88 -21.28
CA LEU A 325 2.94 24.96 -20.17
C LEU A 325 4.23 25.67 -20.59
N GLU A 326 4.75 25.35 -21.79
CA GLU A 326 5.95 26.00 -22.33
C GLU A 326 5.74 27.50 -22.57
N LYS A 327 4.61 27.89 -23.19
CA LYS A 327 4.30 29.31 -23.43
C LYS A 327 4.03 30.07 -22.14
N PHE A 328 3.31 29.44 -21.21
CA PHE A 328 2.95 30.06 -19.94
C PHE A 328 4.20 30.32 -19.09
N SER A 329 5.08 29.33 -18.95
CA SER A 329 6.33 29.47 -18.19
C SER A 329 7.28 30.52 -18.80
N LYS A 330 7.30 30.68 -20.13
CA LYS A 330 8.05 31.77 -20.79
C LYS A 330 7.45 33.16 -20.55
N LYS A 331 6.12 33.26 -20.41
CA LYS A 331 5.43 34.53 -20.19
C LYS A 331 5.53 35.02 -18.75
N TYR A 332 5.51 34.09 -17.78
CA TYR A 332 5.65 34.39 -16.36
C TYR A 332 6.91 33.75 -15.78
N PRO A 333 8.10 34.20 -16.23
CA PRO A 333 9.36 33.66 -15.74
C PRO A 333 9.55 34.00 -14.25
N LYS A 334 10.59 33.41 -13.67
CA LYS A 334 11.07 33.77 -12.32
C LYS A 334 11.31 35.29 -12.25
N ALA A 335 10.69 35.96 -11.28
CA ALA A 335 10.84 37.39 -11.07
C ALA A 335 12.33 37.74 -10.94
N HIS A 336 12.82 38.68 -11.76
CA HIS A 336 14.17 39.19 -11.59
C HIS A 336 14.20 39.99 -10.29
N SER A 337 14.92 39.49 -9.28
CA SER A 337 15.50 40.36 -8.27
C SER A 337 16.31 41.41 -9.03
N ASN A 338 15.95 42.68 -8.92
CA ASN A 338 16.72 43.80 -9.45
C ASN A 338 18.08 43.87 -8.74
N ILE A 339 18.97 42.94 -9.08
CA ILE A 339 20.40 43.09 -8.89
C ILE A 339 20.84 43.84 -10.13
N THR A 340 21.14 45.12 -9.97
CA THR A 340 21.85 45.91 -10.95
C THR A 340 23.21 45.26 -11.20
N TYR A 341 23.26 44.29 -12.11
CA TYR A 341 24.48 43.91 -12.78
C TYR A 341 24.85 45.09 -13.68
N THR A 342 25.68 45.98 -13.16
CA THR A 342 26.46 46.87 -14.02
C THR A 342 27.23 45.99 -14.99
N SER A 343 26.77 45.95 -16.23
CA SER A 343 27.45 45.28 -17.33
C SER A 343 28.80 45.96 -17.55
N THR A 344 29.88 45.39 -17.01
CA THR A 344 31.23 45.71 -17.47
C THR A 344 31.59 44.71 -18.56
N THR A 345 31.47 45.16 -19.81
CA THR A 345 32.12 44.57 -20.97
C THR A 345 33.62 44.38 -20.71
N PRO A 346 34.23 43.24 -21.09
CA PRO A 346 35.66 43.03 -20.92
C PRO A 346 36.43 43.69 -22.07
N SER A 347 37.22 44.71 -21.76
CA SER A 347 38.24 45.24 -22.66
C SER A 347 39.60 45.26 -21.97
N ASN A 348 40.56 44.65 -22.67
CA ASN A 348 41.98 44.44 -22.36
C ASN A 348 42.76 45.64 -21.74
N PHE A 349 43.46 45.35 -20.63
CA PHE A 349 44.90 45.60 -20.33
C PHE A 349 45.49 47.06 -20.31
N PRO A 350 46.63 47.29 -19.60
CA PRO A 350 46.72 48.14 -18.40
C PRO A 350 47.58 49.39 -18.58
N TYR A 351 47.45 50.43 -17.73
CA TYR A 351 48.53 51.37 -17.33
C TYR A 351 48.06 52.26 -16.15
N GLY A 352 48.99 52.62 -15.27
CA GLY A 352 48.72 53.10 -13.89
C GLY A 352 48.66 54.61 -13.66
N GLY A 353 48.58 55.01 -12.37
CA GLY A 353 48.87 56.38 -11.91
C GLY A 353 47.91 56.98 -10.88
N ASN A 354 48.30 56.93 -9.60
CA ASN A 354 47.98 57.75 -8.42
C ASN A 354 47.08 59.02 -8.57
N GLN A 355 46.17 59.26 -7.60
CA GLN A 355 46.33 60.26 -6.51
C GLN A 355 45.04 60.61 -5.73
N TYR A 356 45.20 60.65 -4.40
CA TYR A 356 44.56 61.46 -3.34
C TYR A 356 43.05 61.40 -2.99
N ASN A 357 42.84 60.90 -1.76
CA ASN A 357 41.71 61.04 -0.84
C ASN A 357 41.62 62.46 -0.26
N GLN A 358 40.41 62.93 0.10
CA GLN A 358 40.04 63.35 1.47
C GLN A 358 38.67 64.05 1.54
N GLN A 359 37.77 63.52 2.40
CA GLN A 359 37.06 64.32 3.40
C GLN A 359 36.99 63.52 4.72
N GLN A 360 37.28 64.22 5.81
CA GLN A 360 37.76 63.75 7.11
C GLN A 360 36.65 63.39 8.12
N TYR A 361 36.99 62.51 9.06
CA TYR A 361 36.35 62.28 10.36
C TYR A 361 37.21 62.95 11.45
N ASP A 362 36.63 63.31 12.61
CA ASP A 362 37.40 63.81 13.75
C ASP A 362 38.09 62.68 14.54
N GLN A 363 38.94 63.04 15.50
CA GLN A 363 39.88 62.16 16.23
C GLN A 363 39.21 61.08 17.12
N PHE A 364 37.88 60.99 17.11
CA PHE A 364 37.13 59.88 17.72
C PHE A 364 36.07 59.27 16.78
N GLY A 365 36.12 59.54 15.47
CA GLY A 365 35.46 58.73 14.44
C GLY A 365 33.95 58.94 14.26
N ASN A 366 33.35 60.04 14.73
CA ASN A 366 31.91 60.30 14.56
C ASN A 366 31.60 61.31 13.45
N ARG A 367 30.52 61.06 12.67
CA ARG A 367 29.93 62.06 11.77
C ARG A 367 29.02 63.02 12.56
N ILE A 368 29.25 64.33 12.42
CA ILE A 368 28.45 65.38 13.06
C ILE A 368 27.11 65.53 12.32
N ASN A 369 26.00 65.20 12.98
CA ASN A 369 24.63 65.55 12.58
C ASN A 369 24.13 66.73 13.44
N ARG A 370 23.47 67.70 12.82
CA ARG A 370 22.92 68.90 13.50
C ARG A 370 21.42 68.97 13.23
N PHE A 371 20.57 68.73 14.24
CA PHE A 371 19.33 69.49 14.55
C PHE A 371 18.80 69.07 15.94
N LYS A 372 18.31 70.06 16.71
CA LYS A 372 17.99 70.04 18.17
C LYS A 372 16.47 70.06 18.44
N ARG A 373 16.04 69.49 19.58
CA ARG A 373 15.29 70.11 20.74
C ARG A 373 14.88 68.98 21.74
N GLN A 374 15.42 68.93 22.97
CA GLN A 374 14.87 69.41 24.27
C GLN A 374 13.44 68.89 24.57
N ASP A 375 13.13 68.18 25.67
CA ASP A 375 13.34 68.57 27.07
C ASP A 375 13.28 67.40 28.11
N TYR A 376 13.64 67.73 29.36
CA TYR A 376 14.02 66.97 30.57
C TYR A 376 13.14 65.84 31.15
N GLY A 377 13.79 64.92 31.87
CA GLY A 377 13.31 64.46 33.20
C GLY A 377 13.55 63.00 33.61
N THR A 378 14.74 62.70 34.18
CA THR A 378 15.06 61.90 35.40
C THR A 378 14.05 60.88 35.98
N ASN A 379 14.37 59.75 36.63
CA ASN A 379 15.57 58.94 36.93
C ASN A 379 15.11 57.76 37.85
N TYR A 380 15.92 56.71 38.00
CA TYR A 380 15.83 55.55 38.95
C TYR A 380 14.78 54.46 38.67
N GLY A 381 15.08 53.16 38.65
CA GLY A 381 16.31 52.38 38.90
C GLY A 381 15.96 50.98 39.47
N ARG A 382 16.63 49.92 38.96
CA ARG A 382 16.99 48.59 39.57
C ARG A 382 15.92 47.73 40.27
N ASP A 383 15.97 46.40 40.39
CA ASP A 383 16.85 45.25 40.07
C ASP A 383 15.92 44.00 40.14
N GLU A 384 15.98 43.02 39.24
CA GLU A 384 16.77 41.76 39.32
C GLU A 384 16.37 40.77 40.45
N SER A 385 15.84 39.59 40.08
CA SER A 385 16.33 38.23 40.49
C SER A 385 15.32 37.08 40.23
N THR A 386 15.84 36.01 39.64
CA THR A 386 15.28 34.66 39.40
C THR A 386 15.91 33.64 40.41
N PRO A 387 15.77 32.30 40.31
CA PRO A 387 14.57 31.41 40.34
C PRO A 387 14.75 30.14 41.25
N ASP A 388 13.74 29.23 41.20
CA ASP A 388 13.81 27.74 41.32
C ASP A 388 13.58 27.08 42.72
N PRO A 389 13.47 25.74 42.90
CA PRO A 389 12.67 24.66 42.25
C PRO A 389 12.02 23.62 43.24
N PHE A 390 11.18 22.72 42.70
CA PHE A 390 10.76 21.37 43.19
C PHE A 390 9.73 21.20 44.33
N ALA A 391 8.56 20.64 43.99
CA ALA A 391 7.96 19.49 44.69
C ALA A 391 6.90 18.78 43.80
N ARG A 392 7.00 17.45 43.67
CA ARG A 392 6.12 16.53 42.93
C ARG A 392 5.14 15.82 43.87
N ASP A 393 3.86 15.71 43.46
CA ASP A 393 2.85 14.58 43.48
C ASP A 393 2.61 13.78 44.82
N PRO A 394 1.64 12.83 45.02
CA PRO A 394 0.68 12.17 44.11
C PRO A 394 -0.72 11.64 44.66
N TYR A 395 -1.52 11.04 43.76
CA TYR A 395 -2.64 10.05 43.88
C TYR A 395 -4.00 10.39 44.53
N VAL A 396 -5.11 10.24 43.76
CA VAL A 396 -6.34 9.49 44.15
C VAL A 396 -6.98 8.82 42.92
N LEU A 397 -7.40 7.56 43.10
CA LEU A 397 -8.01 6.64 42.13
C LEU A 397 -9.54 6.51 42.34
N ASN A 398 -10.29 6.53 41.21
CA ASN A 398 -11.46 5.67 40.83
C ASN A 398 -12.80 5.79 41.61
N PRO A 399 -13.89 5.07 41.25
CA PRO A 399 -14.63 4.87 39.98
C PRO A 399 -16.17 5.06 40.13
N ASN A 400 -16.94 5.23 39.04
CA ASN A 400 -18.20 4.50 38.79
C ASN A 400 -18.99 4.99 37.55
N GLN A 401 -19.34 4.01 36.72
CA GLN A 401 -20.67 3.78 36.12
C GLN A 401 -20.78 3.77 34.58
N TYR A 402 -21.25 2.59 34.15
CA TYR A 402 -21.45 2.07 32.80
C TYR A 402 -22.51 2.81 31.95
N GLY A 403 -22.16 3.04 30.69
CA GLY A 403 -22.86 2.65 29.45
C GLY A 403 -24.34 2.96 29.26
N VAL A 404 -24.66 3.74 28.21
CA VAL A 404 -25.78 3.47 27.28
C VAL A 404 -25.45 4.06 25.90
N ASN A 405 -25.73 3.26 24.86
CA ASN A 405 -25.73 3.62 23.45
C ASN A 405 -27.13 4.18 23.09
N ILE A 406 -27.25 5.44 22.67
CA ILE A 406 -28.51 6.00 22.12
C ILE A 406 -28.18 6.97 20.99
N ASP A 407 -28.59 6.58 19.79
CA ASP A 407 -28.93 7.41 18.63
C ASP A 407 -30.23 8.17 18.90
N PRO A 408 -30.30 9.51 18.71
CA PRO A 408 -31.60 10.13 18.47
C PRO A 408 -31.53 11.39 17.60
N TYR A 409 -31.74 11.27 16.29
CA TYR A 409 -32.35 12.37 15.51
C TYR A 409 -33.71 11.92 14.97
N ASP A 410 -34.70 11.90 15.86
CA ASP A 410 -36.12 11.87 15.50
C ASP A 410 -36.92 12.91 16.32
N ARG A 411 -37.81 13.60 15.59
CA ARG A 411 -38.99 14.39 15.95
C ARG A 411 -38.94 15.87 16.40
N ASP A 412 -39.43 16.70 15.47
CA ASP A 412 -40.70 17.45 15.53
C ASP A 412 -41.15 18.04 16.87
N VAL A 413 -41.24 19.39 16.97
CA VAL A 413 -42.41 20.09 17.57
C VAL A 413 -42.61 21.49 16.93
N LYS A 414 -43.90 21.84 16.84
CA LYS A 414 -44.61 22.92 16.14
C LYS A 414 -44.48 24.36 16.68
N TYR A 415 -44.76 25.29 15.76
CA TYR A 415 -45.11 26.72 15.88
C TYR A 415 -45.99 27.14 17.07
N ASN A 416 -45.67 28.28 17.73
CA ASN A 416 -46.45 29.53 17.59
C ASN A 416 -45.83 30.77 18.28
N THR A 417 -45.71 31.84 17.47
CA THR A 417 -45.98 33.29 17.73
C THR A 417 -45.32 34.06 18.87
N GLY A 418 -44.63 35.15 18.52
CA GLY A 418 -44.76 36.43 19.24
C GLY A 418 -43.49 37.25 19.51
N ASP A 419 -43.10 38.06 18.50
CA ASP A 419 -42.37 39.33 18.58
C ASP A 419 -40.93 39.50 19.13
N ALA A 420 -40.10 39.96 18.17
CA ALA A 420 -39.20 41.11 18.23
C ALA A 420 -37.76 40.95 18.78
N ASN A 421 -36.85 41.10 17.80
CA ASN A 421 -35.52 41.71 17.82
C ASN A 421 -34.25 40.83 17.84
N ARG A 422 -33.60 40.88 16.66
CA ARG A 422 -32.16 40.85 16.34
C ARG A 422 -31.46 39.50 16.20
N ASP A 423 -31.35 39.10 14.93
CA ASP A 423 -30.20 38.37 14.37
C ASP A 423 -29.88 38.97 12.98
N PRO A 424 -28.61 39.25 12.61
CA PRO A 424 -28.23 39.57 11.25
C PRO A 424 -27.26 38.53 10.67
N TYR A 425 -27.79 37.54 9.94
CA TYR A 425 -27.03 36.78 8.94
C TYR A 425 -27.94 36.33 7.79
N ASP A 426 -27.92 37.08 6.68
CA ASP A 426 -28.17 36.56 5.33
C ASP A 426 -27.51 37.51 4.31
N PRO A 427 -26.40 37.11 3.63
CA PRO A 427 -25.76 37.91 2.61
C PRO A 427 -25.92 37.30 1.22
N TYR A 428 -27.12 37.36 0.64
CA TYR A 428 -27.30 37.33 -0.82
C TYR A 428 -28.34 38.35 -1.29
N ASN A 429 -28.04 39.65 -1.13
CA ASN A 429 -28.45 40.67 -2.10
C ASN A 429 -27.88 42.05 -1.73
N ARG A 430 -27.02 42.62 -2.58
CA ARG A 430 -27.24 43.95 -3.18
C ARG A 430 -26.09 44.40 -4.08
N ASP A 431 -26.47 44.71 -5.32
CA ASP A 431 -25.88 45.68 -6.24
C ASP A 431 -25.36 46.96 -5.56
N PRO A 432 -24.34 47.62 -6.14
CA PRO A 432 -24.11 49.04 -5.95
C PRO A 432 -24.38 49.83 -7.23
N TYR A 433 -25.53 50.53 -7.28
CA TYR A 433 -25.71 51.70 -8.15
C TYR A 433 -26.13 52.91 -7.31
N TYR A 434 -25.29 53.95 -7.39
CA TYR A 434 -25.52 55.38 -7.16
C TYR A 434 -26.50 55.84 -6.07
N ASP A 435 -25.96 56.58 -5.09
CA ASP A 435 -26.59 57.82 -4.65
C ASP A 435 -25.54 58.93 -4.52
N GLY A 436 -25.93 60.14 -4.92
CA GLY A 436 -25.08 61.32 -4.96
C GLY A 436 -25.72 62.51 -4.25
N ARG A 437 -24.93 63.60 -4.23
CA ARG A 437 -25.18 64.98 -3.75
C ARG A 437 -24.71 65.26 -2.33
N ASP A 438 -24.05 66.38 -2.05
CA ASP A 438 -23.59 67.52 -2.85
C ASP A 438 -22.63 68.35 -1.97
N SER A 439 -21.53 68.89 -2.53
CA SER A 439 -21.16 70.32 -2.43
C SER A 439 -19.75 70.62 -2.99
N ASN A 440 -19.77 71.25 -4.17
CA ASN A 440 -18.84 72.19 -4.82
C ASN A 440 -17.49 72.53 -4.16
N GLU A 441 -16.37 72.37 -4.91
CA GLU A 441 -15.53 73.51 -5.32
C GLU A 441 -14.56 73.17 -6.48
N TYR A 442 -14.34 74.16 -7.35
CA TYR A 442 -13.65 74.13 -8.64
C TYR A 442 -12.14 73.79 -8.57
N GLY A 443 -11.61 73.06 -9.58
CA GLY A 443 -10.19 73.15 -9.96
C GLY A 443 -9.63 71.87 -10.60
N GLY A 444 -9.49 71.85 -11.93
CA GLY A 444 -8.99 70.69 -12.66
C GLY A 444 -7.49 70.41 -12.52
N ASN A 445 -7.08 69.15 -12.71
CA ASN A 445 -6.03 68.75 -13.65
C ASN A 445 -5.78 67.23 -13.65
N ASN A 446 -5.60 66.71 -14.87
CA ASN A 446 -5.15 65.36 -15.26
C ASN A 446 -4.28 64.60 -14.24
N ARG A 447 -4.73 63.40 -13.85
CA ARG A 447 -3.85 62.25 -13.56
C ARG A 447 -4.49 60.96 -14.06
N THR A 448 -3.81 60.33 -15.00
CA THR A 448 -4.02 58.94 -15.43
C THR A 448 -3.86 58.00 -14.24
N ASN A 449 -4.98 57.45 -13.73
CA ASN A 449 -4.96 56.35 -12.76
C ASN A 449 -4.66 55.04 -13.50
N GLY A 450 -3.36 54.72 -13.62
CA GLY A 450 -2.93 53.36 -13.92
C GLY A 450 -3.25 52.47 -12.71
N THR A 451 -4.21 51.56 -12.87
CA THR A 451 -4.40 50.44 -11.96
C THR A 451 -3.09 49.62 -11.93
N PHE A 452 -2.38 49.64 -10.81
CA PHE A 452 -1.25 48.74 -10.57
C PHE A 452 -1.81 47.32 -10.45
N TYR A 453 -1.69 46.54 -11.53
CA TYR A 453 -1.99 45.12 -11.49
C TYR A 453 -0.78 44.38 -10.92
N GLU A 454 -0.96 43.58 -9.88
CA GLU A 454 0.10 42.75 -9.33
C GLU A 454 0.72 41.84 -10.40
N ASN A 455 2.05 41.79 -10.45
CA ASN A 455 2.80 40.93 -11.35
C ASN A 455 2.73 39.48 -10.84
N PHE A 456 2.36 38.50 -11.67
CA PHE A 456 2.35 37.08 -11.30
C PHE A 456 3.69 36.43 -11.71
N SER A 457 4.28 35.59 -10.85
CA SER A 457 5.46 34.79 -11.19
C SER A 457 5.17 33.32 -10.89
N LEU A 458 5.43 32.44 -11.87
CA LEU A 458 5.11 31.01 -11.78
C LEU A 458 5.96 30.28 -10.73
N PHE A 459 7.25 30.63 -10.65
CA PHE A 459 8.26 30.00 -9.80
C PHE A 459 8.53 30.79 -8.52
N GLU A 460 7.56 31.58 -8.06
CA GLU A 460 7.60 32.31 -6.79
C GLU A 460 6.56 31.71 -5.83
N SER A 461 6.95 31.48 -4.58
CA SER A 461 6.07 30.92 -3.54
C SER A 461 6.11 31.78 -2.28
N VAL A 462 7.21 31.74 -1.52
CA VAL A 462 7.45 32.56 -0.33
C VAL A 462 7.99 33.94 -0.73
N PRO A 463 7.59 35.03 -0.04
CA PRO A 463 6.66 35.10 1.10
C PRO A 463 5.19 35.32 0.68
N ARG A 464 4.90 35.31 -0.63
CA ARG A 464 3.63 35.79 -1.16
C ARG A 464 2.43 34.91 -0.81
N TYR A 465 2.59 33.59 -0.86
CA TYR A 465 1.49 32.65 -0.66
C TYR A 465 1.52 31.96 0.71
N GLY A 466 2.54 32.22 1.54
CA GLY A 466 2.69 31.61 2.86
C GLY A 466 4.16 31.41 3.23
N ASP A 467 4.38 30.52 4.19
CA ASP A 467 5.71 30.18 4.71
C ASP A 467 6.34 28.95 4.02
N ARG A 468 5.67 28.42 2.99
CA ARG A 468 6.09 27.22 2.24
C ARG A 468 6.61 27.59 0.85
N SER A 469 7.79 27.09 0.48
CA SER A 469 8.32 27.18 -0.88
C SER A 469 7.84 26.03 -1.78
N ASN A 470 8.13 26.13 -3.08
CA ASN A 470 7.88 25.07 -4.06
C ASN A 470 6.38 24.72 -4.24
N LEU A 471 5.50 25.72 -4.17
CA LEU A 471 4.05 25.57 -4.38
C LEU A 471 3.75 25.43 -5.87
N LEU A 472 3.00 24.41 -6.31
CA LEU A 472 2.76 24.01 -7.70
C LEU A 472 4.02 23.59 -8.47
N PHE A 473 5.09 24.38 -8.43
CA PHE A 473 6.34 24.14 -9.13
C PHE A 473 7.51 24.49 -8.22
N GLN A 474 8.68 23.92 -8.47
CA GLN A 474 9.88 24.31 -7.73
C GLN A 474 10.21 25.78 -7.97
N ASP A 475 10.58 26.50 -6.92
CA ASP A 475 11.00 27.90 -7.04
C ASP A 475 12.37 28.05 -7.74
N ALA A 476 13.13 26.95 -7.79
CA ALA A 476 14.39 26.82 -8.51
C ALA A 476 14.18 26.70 -10.03
N ALA A 477 12.98 26.36 -10.48
CA ALA A 477 12.70 26.15 -11.89
C ALA A 477 12.74 27.49 -12.66
N ARG A 478 13.21 27.40 -13.91
CA ARG A 478 13.32 28.54 -14.83
C ARG A 478 12.23 28.54 -15.88
N HIS A 479 11.90 27.35 -16.38
CA HIS A 479 10.85 27.13 -17.35
C HIS A 479 10.44 25.64 -17.32
N ILE A 480 9.37 25.33 -18.03
CA ILE A 480 8.86 23.97 -18.19
C ILE A 480 9.19 23.50 -19.60
N ALA A 481 9.80 22.32 -19.73
CA ALA A 481 10.15 21.72 -21.01
C ALA A 481 9.19 20.56 -21.35
N PRO A 482 8.70 20.47 -22.60
CA PRO A 482 7.84 19.36 -23.02
C PRO A 482 8.64 18.06 -23.16
N LEU A 483 8.07 16.94 -22.72
CA LEU A 483 8.67 15.62 -22.89
C LEU A 483 8.30 15.02 -24.26
N PRO A 484 9.27 14.51 -25.03
CA PRO A 484 8.99 13.78 -26.25
C PRO A 484 8.22 12.49 -25.96
N GLU A 485 7.42 12.03 -26.92
CA GLU A 485 6.46 10.93 -26.72
C GLU A 485 7.10 9.64 -26.17
N ASN A 486 8.32 9.31 -26.61
CA ASN A 486 9.06 8.14 -26.14
C ASN A 486 9.46 8.21 -24.65
N LEU A 487 9.46 9.41 -24.06
CA LEU A 487 9.73 9.65 -22.64
C LEU A 487 8.45 9.81 -21.81
N GLN A 488 7.25 9.80 -22.41
CA GLN A 488 5.96 9.92 -21.71
C GLN A 488 5.49 8.60 -21.09
N THR A 489 6.41 7.88 -20.46
CA THR A 489 6.12 6.76 -19.57
C THR A 489 6.96 6.94 -18.32
N PHE A 490 6.45 6.54 -17.16
CA PHE A 490 7.21 6.69 -15.91
C PHE A 490 8.57 5.98 -15.99
N SER A 491 8.66 4.81 -16.62
CA SER A 491 9.90 4.06 -16.78
C SER A 491 10.94 4.80 -17.64
N SER A 492 10.51 5.37 -18.78
CA SER A 492 11.41 6.10 -19.67
C SER A 492 11.84 7.43 -19.05
N PHE A 493 10.94 8.14 -18.38
CA PHE A 493 11.22 9.40 -17.70
C PHE A 493 12.24 9.22 -16.56
N LEU A 494 12.05 8.20 -15.72
CA LEU A 494 12.93 7.94 -14.59
C LEU A 494 14.30 7.41 -15.05
N GLY A 495 14.34 6.60 -16.12
CA GLY A 495 15.58 6.03 -16.64
C GLY A 495 16.38 5.33 -15.51
N PRO A 496 17.67 5.67 -15.30
CA PRO A 496 18.49 5.08 -14.24
C PRO A 496 17.97 5.32 -12.81
N ALA A 497 17.12 6.33 -12.60
CA ALA A 497 16.53 6.62 -11.30
C ALA A 497 15.61 5.47 -10.83
N LEU A 498 15.04 4.70 -11.78
CA LEU A 498 14.20 3.54 -11.48
C LEU A 498 14.97 2.45 -10.70
N ASP A 499 16.26 2.26 -10.97
CA ASP A 499 17.09 1.28 -10.26
C ASP A 499 17.23 1.62 -8.77
N THR A 500 17.18 2.91 -8.42
CA THR A 500 17.20 3.36 -7.02
C THR A 500 15.86 3.08 -6.34
N ILE A 501 14.74 3.33 -7.03
CA ILE A 501 13.38 3.01 -6.54
C ILE A 501 13.22 1.51 -6.31
N MET A 502 13.73 0.70 -7.24
CA MET A 502 13.70 -0.76 -7.12
C MET A 502 14.69 -1.26 -6.06
N GLY A 503 15.83 -0.58 -5.87
CA GLY A 503 16.83 -0.91 -4.85
C GLY A 503 16.32 -0.79 -3.41
N VAL A 504 15.39 0.12 -3.11
CA VAL A 504 14.71 0.18 -1.80
C VAL A 504 13.84 -1.05 -1.53
N ARG A 505 13.44 -1.77 -2.59
CA ARG A 505 12.63 -3.00 -2.54
C ARG A 505 13.48 -4.25 -2.74
N ASP A 506 14.80 -4.14 -2.60
CA ASP A 506 15.69 -5.28 -2.66
C ASP A 506 15.43 -6.23 -1.48
N CYS A 507 15.66 -7.52 -1.69
CA CYS A 507 15.40 -8.54 -0.69
C CYS A 507 16.56 -9.54 -0.65
N PRO A 508 17.10 -9.90 0.52
CA PRO A 508 18.14 -10.93 0.62
C PRO A 508 17.68 -12.28 0.06
N VAL A 509 16.37 -12.52 0.07
CA VAL A 509 15.74 -13.73 -0.46
C VAL A 509 15.03 -13.36 -1.75
N ASN A 510 15.60 -13.77 -2.88
CA ASN A 510 15.09 -13.34 -4.19
C ASN A 510 13.86 -14.13 -4.67
N ARG A 511 13.73 -15.39 -4.22
CA ARG A 511 12.66 -16.29 -4.69
C ARG A 511 12.12 -17.23 -3.60
N MET A 512 10.90 -17.69 -3.79
CA MET A 512 10.24 -18.72 -2.99
C MET A 512 9.48 -19.68 -3.90
N ILE A 513 9.77 -20.97 -3.83
CA ILE A 513 9.09 -22.00 -4.63
C ILE A 513 8.01 -22.69 -3.79
N LEU A 514 6.74 -22.47 -4.15
CA LEU A 514 5.59 -23.17 -3.57
C LEU A 514 5.36 -24.51 -4.29
N CYS A 515 5.42 -25.61 -3.54
CA CYS A 515 5.10 -26.94 -4.03
C CYS A 515 3.60 -27.22 -3.92
N VAL A 516 3.03 -27.69 -5.02
CA VAL A 516 1.62 -28.09 -5.15
C VAL A 516 1.53 -29.47 -5.78
N THR A 517 0.40 -30.16 -5.63
CA THR A 517 0.27 -31.57 -6.02
C THR A 517 -0.54 -31.79 -7.29
N SER A 518 -1.53 -30.93 -7.56
CA SER A 518 -2.43 -31.06 -8.72
C SER A 518 -2.22 -29.97 -9.78
N ASP A 519 -2.71 -30.20 -10.99
CA ASP A 519 -2.73 -29.17 -12.04
C ASP A 519 -3.65 -27.99 -11.67
N ALA A 520 -4.74 -28.24 -10.96
CA ALA A 520 -5.65 -27.20 -10.48
C ALA A 520 -4.94 -26.26 -9.47
N GLU A 521 -4.22 -26.84 -8.50
CA GLU A 521 -3.41 -26.06 -7.56
C GLU A 521 -2.27 -25.32 -8.27
N LYS A 522 -1.61 -25.95 -9.27
CA LYS A 522 -0.58 -25.29 -10.07
C LYS A 522 -1.11 -24.05 -10.79
N ASN A 523 -2.30 -24.15 -11.38
CA ASN A 523 -2.95 -23.01 -12.02
C ASN A 523 -3.28 -21.90 -11.01
N LYS A 524 -3.80 -22.25 -9.82
CA LYS A 524 -4.03 -21.27 -8.73
C LYS A 524 -2.73 -20.64 -8.25
N CYS A 525 -1.66 -21.42 -8.08
CA CYS A 525 -0.34 -20.92 -7.72
C CYS A 525 0.20 -19.92 -8.75
N VAL A 526 0.04 -20.21 -10.05
CA VAL A 526 0.47 -19.29 -11.12
C VAL A 526 -0.32 -17.98 -11.06
N LYS A 527 -1.63 -18.03 -10.81
CA LYS A 527 -2.45 -16.81 -10.59
C LYS A 527 -1.97 -16.03 -9.37
N MET A 528 -1.73 -16.72 -8.26
CA MET A 528 -1.19 -16.13 -7.04
C MET A 528 0.15 -15.46 -7.30
N ARG A 529 1.08 -16.13 -7.99
CA ARG A 529 2.38 -15.57 -8.37
C ARG A 529 2.23 -14.27 -9.14
N THR A 530 1.35 -14.27 -10.15
CA THR A 530 1.11 -13.08 -10.98
C THR A 530 0.53 -11.93 -10.14
N ALA A 531 -0.40 -12.20 -9.23
CA ALA A 531 -0.98 -11.22 -8.33
C ALA A 531 0.03 -10.65 -7.32
N LEU A 532 0.90 -11.49 -6.74
CA LEU A 532 1.95 -11.01 -5.83
C LEU A 532 3.01 -10.18 -6.59
N LYS A 533 3.39 -10.63 -7.79
CA LYS A 533 4.35 -9.91 -8.64
C LYS A 533 3.81 -8.56 -9.12
N SER A 534 2.50 -8.45 -9.39
CA SER A 534 1.88 -7.18 -9.74
C SER A 534 1.82 -6.19 -8.58
N GLN A 535 1.99 -6.65 -7.34
CA GLN A 535 2.12 -5.78 -6.16
C GLN A 535 3.58 -5.55 -5.73
N LEU A 536 4.55 -6.00 -6.55
CA LEU A 536 5.99 -5.91 -6.28
C LEU A 536 6.40 -6.57 -4.95
N LEU A 537 5.65 -7.58 -4.51
CA LEU A 537 5.97 -8.32 -3.29
C LEU A 537 7.20 -9.23 -3.53
N LYS A 538 8.04 -9.30 -2.50
CA LYS A 538 9.26 -10.10 -2.43
C LYS A 538 9.18 -11.11 -1.27
N PRO A 539 9.87 -12.27 -1.34
CA PRO A 539 10.53 -12.85 -2.53
C PRO A 539 9.57 -13.08 -3.71
N GLU A 540 10.13 -13.19 -4.92
CA GLU A 540 9.31 -13.59 -6.08
C GLU A 540 8.87 -15.05 -5.95
N MET A 541 7.57 -15.30 -6.13
CA MET A 541 7.05 -16.66 -6.01
C MET A 541 7.23 -17.45 -7.31
N GLU A 542 7.55 -18.73 -7.19
CA GLU A 542 7.53 -19.73 -8.26
C GLU A 542 6.67 -20.93 -7.85
N CYS A 543 6.24 -21.72 -8.83
CA CYS A 543 5.32 -22.85 -8.62
C CYS A 543 5.98 -24.14 -9.08
N TYR A 544 6.10 -25.10 -8.18
CA TYR A 544 6.59 -26.44 -8.47
C TYR A 544 5.46 -27.46 -8.31
N LYS A 545 5.27 -28.31 -9.32
CA LYS A 545 4.25 -29.38 -9.27
C LYS A 545 4.92 -30.69 -8.86
N GLY A 546 4.69 -31.12 -7.63
CA GLY A 546 5.00 -32.47 -7.19
C GLY A 546 3.93 -33.47 -7.63
N HIS A 547 4.25 -34.77 -7.59
CA HIS A 547 3.26 -35.83 -7.87
C HIS A 547 2.50 -36.29 -6.61
N SER A 548 2.95 -35.87 -5.42
CA SER A 548 2.31 -36.11 -4.13
C SER A 548 2.86 -35.20 -3.04
N GLN A 549 2.23 -35.23 -1.86
CA GLN A 549 2.66 -34.53 -0.66
C GLN A 549 4.04 -35.02 -0.20
N ILE A 550 4.32 -36.33 -0.27
CA ILE A 550 5.65 -36.89 0.05
C ILE A 550 6.72 -36.37 -0.91
N HIS A 551 6.40 -36.30 -2.21
CA HIS A 551 7.32 -35.72 -3.18
C HIS A 551 7.58 -34.23 -2.91
N CYS A 552 6.55 -33.47 -2.50
CA CYS A 552 6.75 -32.10 -2.04
C CYS A 552 7.66 -32.02 -0.80
N MET A 553 7.50 -32.91 0.17
CA MET A 553 8.39 -32.97 1.34
C MET A 553 9.84 -33.24 0.93
N GLN A 554 10.06 -34.20 0.02
CA GLN A 554 11.38 -34.49 -0.55
C GLN A 554 11.97 -33.29 -1.28
N ALA A 555 11.17 -32.62 -2.12
CA ALA A 555 11.57 -31.44 -2.87
C ALA A 555 11.94 -30.27 -1.95
N ILE A 556 11.22 -30.07 -0.83
CA ILE A 556 11.55 -29.05 0.17
C ILE A 556 12.85 -29.39 0.88
N ARG A 557 13.04 -30.67 1.26
CA ARG A 557 14.26 -31.13 1.92
C ARG A 557 15.50 -31.02 1.02
N SER A 558 15.38 -31.37 -0.26
CA SER A 558 16.47 -31.28 -1.24
C SER A 558 16.73 -29.84 -1.71
N GLY A 559 15.76 -28.94 -1.52
CA GLY A 559 15.79 -27.56 -1.98
C GLY A 559 15.44 -27.33 -3.43
N THR A 560 14.72 -28.28 -4.03
CA THR A 560 14.00 -28.07 -5.29
C THR A 560 12.74 -27.22 -5.10
N ALA A 561 12.11 -27.31 -3.92
CA ALA A 561 11.02 -26.43 -3.48
C ALA A 561 11.38 -25.81 -2.11
N ASP A 562 10.61 -24.80 -1.69
CA ASP A 562 10.87 -24.11 -0.42
C ASP A 562 9.74 -24.31 0.58
N VAL A 563 8.48 -24.26 0.11
CA VAL A 563 7.30 -24.32 0.97
C VAL A 563 6.18 -25.18 0.39
N ALA A 564 5.33 -25.72 1.25
CA ALA A 564 4.05 -26.37 0.89
C ALA A 564 3.04 -26.20 2.02
N VAL A 565 1.75 -26.34 1.72
CA VAL A 565 0.67 -26.36 2.72
C VAL A 565 0.29 -27.80 3.01
N PHE A 566 0.32 -28.20 4.28
CA PHE A 566 0.09 -29.58 4.71
C PHE A 566 -0.94 -29.68 5.83
N ASP A 567 -1.73 -30.75 5.80
CA ASP A 567 -2.61 -31.18 6.90
C ASP A 567 -1.79 -31.71 8.09
N ALA A 568 -2.36 -31.69 9.30
CA ALA A 568 -1.71 -32.15 10.52
C ALA A 568 -1.04 -33.54 10.41
N GLY A 569 -1.62 -34.49 9.65
CA GLY A 569 -0.98 -35.79 9.40
C GLY A 569 0.24 -35.74 8.48
N ASP A 570 0.22 -34.84 7.50
CA ASP A 570 1.37 -34.59 6.63
C ASP A 570 2.46 -33.81 7.37
N ILE A 571 2.10 -32.86 8.25
CA ILE A 571 3.04 -32.13 9.12
C ILE A 571 3.83 -33.10 10.01
N TYR A 572 3.15 -34.11 10.57
CA TYR A 572 3.79 -35.16 11.36
C TYR A 572 4.84 -35.90 10.54
N THR A 573 4.47 -36.34 9.34
CA THR A 573 5.35 -37.09 8.44
C THR A 573 6.52 -36.21 7.96
N ALA A 574 6.24 -34.95 7.65
CA ALA A 574 7.22 -33.95 7.22
C ALA A 574 8.27 -33.67 8.31
N GLY A 575 7.84 -33.50 9.56
CA GLY A 575 8.74 -33.29 10.70
C GLY A 575 9.56 -34.53 11.05
N LEU A 576 8.92 -35.70 11.11
CA LEU A 576 9.58 -36.95 11.51
C LEU A 576 10.59 -37.46 10.46
N ASN A 577 10.19 -37.48 9.18
CA ASN A 577 10.98 -38.15 8.14
C ASN A 577 11.85 -37.19 7.33
N PHE A 578 11.52 -35.89 7.32
CA PHE A 578 12.17 -34.90 6.46
C PHE A 578 12.69 -33.66 7.21
N GLU A 579 12.57 -33.63 8.55
CA GLU A 579 13.01 -32.52 9.42
C GLU A 579 12.42 -31.16 9.01
N LEU A 580 11.20 -31.16 8.45
CA LEU A 580 10.52 -29.93 8.04
C LEU A 580 9.77 -29.28 9.22
N VAL A 581 9.57 -27.97 9.16
CA VAL A 581 8.99 -27.18 10.25
C VAL A 581 7.80 -26.34 9.79
N PRO A 582 6.65 -26.36 10.51
CA PRO A 582 5.57 -25.40 10.32
C PRO A 582 5.97 -23.99 10.78
N PHE A 583 5.58 -22.97 10.03
CA PHE A 583 5.87 -21.57 10.38
C PHE A 583 4.68 -20.61 10.24
N ILE A 584 3.63 -20.99 9.49
CA ILE A 584 2.36 -20.26 9.39
C ILE A 584 1.22 -21.27 9.46
N SER A 585 0.14 -20.93 10.16
CA SER A 585 -1.05 -21.78 10.26
C SER A 585 -2.29 -21.10 9.66
N GLU A 586 -3.19 -21.89 9.10
CA GLU A 586 -4.53 -21.44 8.74
C GLU A 586 -5.39 -21.23 9.99
N VAL A 587 -6.26 -20.23 9.93
CA VAL A 587 -7.30 -19.99 10.93
C VAL A 587 -8.65 -20.06 10.22
N TYR A 588 -9.62 -20.73 10.84
CA TYR A 588 -10.96 -20.95 10.29
C TYR A 588 -12.00 -20.14 11.08
N ASN A 589 -13.00 -20.80 11.67
CA ASN A 589 -14.07 -20.18 12.47
C ASN A 589 -13.79 -20.17 13.98
N LEU A 590 -12.63 -20.67 14.41
CA LEU A 590 -12.15 -20.57 15.78
C LEU A 590 -11.04 -19.51 15.83
N ASP A 591 -10.91 -18.78 16.94
CA ASP A 591 -9.88 -17.75 17.10
C ASP A 591 -8.44 -18.33 17.12
N GLU A 592 -8.33 -19.62 17.44
CA GLU A 592 -7.09 -20.38 17.42
C GLU A 592 -7.00 -21.27 16.17
N PRO A 593 -5.77 -21.58 15.69
CA PRO A 593 -5.52 -22.39 14.50
C PRO A 593 -5.82 -23.89 14.76
N GLU A 594 -7.07 -24.19 15.05
CA GLU A 594 -7.58 -25.49 15.46
C GLU A 594 -8.96 -25.75 14.85
N TYR A 595 -9.31 -27.02 14.74
CA TYR A 595 -10.65 -27.44 14.34
C TYR A 595 -11.04 -28.76 15.03
N TYR A 596 -12.34 -29.06 15.05
CA TYR A 596 -12.87 -30.30 15.61
C TYR A 596 -13.08 -31.32 14.50
N VAL A 597 -12.67 -32.56 14.77
CA VAL A 597 -12.94 -33.71 13.90
C VAL A 597 -14.31 -34.28 14.23
N VAL A 598 -15.16 -34.42 13.20
CA VAL A 598 -16.53 -34.95 13.36
C VAL A 598 -16.80 -36.08 12.38
N ALA A 599 -17.71 -36.97 12.77
CA ALA A 599 -18.30 -37.98 11.91
C ALA A 599 -19.71 -37.54 11.54
N VAL A 600 -19.98 -37.36 10.25
CA VAL A 600 -21.25 -36.85 9.73
C VAL A 600 -22.00 -37.97 9.05
N ALA A 601 -23.29 -38.11 9.34
CA ALA A 601 -24.19 -39.03 8.65
C ALA A 601 -25.47 -38.30 8.23
N LYS A 602 -26.23 -38.89 7.31
CA LYS A 602 -27.53 -38.35 6.90
C LYS A 602 -28.55 -38.55 8.02
N GLU A 603 -29.37 -37.53 8.31
CA GLU A 603 -30.46 -37.64 9.27
C GLU A 603 -31.40 -38.80 8.90
N SER A 604 -31.69 -38.94 7.60
CA SER A 604 -32.53 -40.00 7.01
C SER A 604 -32.02 -41.44 7.21
N ASP A 605 -30.78 -41.64 7.67
CA ASP A 605 -30.25 -42.96 8.06
C ASP A 605 -30.04 -43.05 9.59
N PRO A 606 -31.09 -43.37 10.36
CA PRO A 606 -31.00 -43.52 11.82
C PRO A 606 -30.26 -44.81 12.24
N SER A 607 -29.94 -45.70 11.31
CA SER A 607 -29.28 -46.98 11.62
C SER A 607 -27.75 -46.87 11.74
N THR A 608 -27.18 -45.73 11.36
CA THR A 608 -25.74 -45.51 11.36
C THR A 608 -25.33 -44.79 12.63
N GLU A 609 -24.55 -45.48 13.46
CA GLU A 609 -24.00 -45.00 14.73
C GLU A 609 -22.48 -45.17 14.75
N LEU A 610 -21.76 -44.30 15.49
CA LEU A 610 -20.29 -44.30 15.51
C LEU A 610 -19.68 -45.60 16.05
N THR A 611 -20.35 -46.26 16.99
CA THR A 611 -19.91 -47.50 17.64
C THR A 611 -20.11 -48.74 16.78
N TYR A 612 -20.98 -48.68 15.76
CA TYR A 612 -21.33 -49.81 14.90
C TYR A 612 -21.24 -49.45 13.40
N LEU A 613 -20.00 -49.26 12.93
CA LEU A 613 -19.71 -48.97 11.52
C LEU A 613 -19.30 -50.21 10.70
N LYS A 614 -19.43 -51.41 11.26
CA LYS A 614 -19.06 -52.65 10.58
C LYS A 614 -19.92 -52.86 9.34
N ASN A 615 -19.30 -53.16 8.21
CA ASN A 615 -19.95 -53.32 6.90
C ASN A 615 -20.71 -52.06 6.41
N LYS A 616 -20.47 -50.89 6.99
CA LYS A 616 -20.97 -49.62 6.46
C LYS A 616 -20.00 -49.06 5.43
N ASN A 617 -20.53 -48.16 4.60
CA ASN A 617 -19.76 -47.44 3.59
C ASN A 617 -19.21 -46.13 4.18
N THR A 618 -17.93 -45.83 3.97
CA THR A 618 -17.27 -44.69 4.63
C THR A 618 -16.57 -43.74 3.64
N CYS A 619 -16.61 -42.45 3.92
CA CYS A 619 -15.98 -41.40 3.12
C CYS A 619 -14.90 -40.70 3.93
N HIS A 620 -13.68 -40.61 3.37
CA HIS A 620 -12.51 -40.07 4.05
C HIS A 620 -11.84 -39.00 3.18
N GLY A 621 -11.35 -37.91 3.78
CA GLY A 621 -10.68 -36.85 3.03
C GLY A 621 -9.35 -37.27 2.38
N GLY A 622 -8.75 -38.37 2.85
CA GLY A 622 -7.53 -38.95 2.31
C GLY A 622 -6.79 -39.77 3.35
N ILE A 623 -5.97 -40.71 2.89
CA ILE A 623 -5.13 -41.51 3.77
C ILE A 623 -4.18 -40.61 4.59
N ASN A 624 -3.90 -40.99 5.83
CA ASN A 624 -3.06 -40.26 6.78
C ASN A 624 -3.52 -38.86 7.18
N THR A 625 -4.64 -38.33 6.66
CA THR A 625 -5.18 -37.04 7.10
C THR A 625 -5.69 -37.10 8.54
N ALA A 626 -5.63 -35.99 9.27
CA ALA A 626 -6.02 -35.93 10.66
C ALA A 626 -7.49 -36.28 10.89
N ALA A 627 -8.39 -35.51 10.29
CA ALA A 627 -9.83 -35.73 10.42
C ALA A 627 -10.31 -36.96 9.66
N GLY A 628 -9.79 -37.15 8.45
CA GLY A 628 -10.29 -38.17 7.55
C GLY A 628 -9.82 -39.58 7.92
N TRP A 629 -8.68 -39.75 8.60
CA TRP A 629 -8.09 -41.07 8.80
C TRP A 629 -7.61 -41.32 10.23
N VAL A 630 -6.74 -40.45 10.77
CA VAL A 630 -6.03 -40.69 12.03
C VAL A 630 -6.98 -40.75 13.22
N TYR A 631 -7.82 -39.72 13.42
CA TYR A 631 -8.74 -39.68 14.56
C TYR A 631 -9.82 -40.77 14.51
N PRO A 632 -10.53 -40.98 13.37
CA PRO A 632 -11.55 -42.02 13.27
C PRO A 632 -11.00 -43.42 13.58
N LEU A 633 -9.85 -43.80 13.01
CA LEU A 633 -9.28 -45.11 13.25
C LEU A 633 -8.66 -45.24 14.64
N ALA A 634 -8.03 -44.18 15.16
CA ALA A 634 -7.55 -44.18 16.54
C ALA A 634 -8.70 -44.41 17.53
N PHE A 635 -9.85 -43.77 17.32
CA PHE A 635 -11.05 -43.97 18.12
C PHE A 635 -11.56 -45.42 18.03
N LEU A 636 -11.74 -45.95 16.83
CA LEU A 636 -12.29 -47.30 16.63
C LEU A 636 -11.35 -48.40 17.14
N ILE A 637 -10.04 -48.23 16.99
CA ILE A 637 -9.03 -49.18 17.49
C ILE A 637 -8.92 -49.10 19.02
N SER A 638 -8.83 -47.89 19.59
CA SER A 638 -8.63 -47.72 21.04
C SER A 638 -9.80 -48.23 21.87
N ASN A 639 -11.02 -48.14 21.34
CA ASN A 639 -12.23 -48.67 21.98
C ASN A 639 -12.47 -50.16 21.68
N GLY A 640 -11.60 -50.81 20.90
CA GLY A 640 -11.70 -52.25 20.61
C GLY A 640 -12.77 -52.65 19.57
N TRP A 641 -13.35 -51.68 18.86
CA TRP A 641 -14.33 -51.94 17.79
C TRP A 641 -13.68 -52.54 16.53
N ILE A 642 -12.42 -52.19 16.27
CA ILE A 642 -11.62 -52.71 15.16
C ILE A 642 -10.35 -53.36 15.71
N ARG A 643 -9.94 -54.49 15.12
CA ARG A 643 -8.67 -55.14 15.45
C ARG A 643 -7.47 -54.35 14.88
N PRO A 644 -6.43 -54.07 15.67
CA PRO A 644 -5.32 -53.19 15.25
C PRO A 644 -4.35 -53.79 14.23
N TYR A 645 -4.34 -55.12 14.04
CA TYR A 645 -3.43 -55.85 13.13
C TYR A 645 -1.97 -55.35 13.12
N GLY A 646 -1.39 -55.11 14.31
CA GLY A 646 -0.01 -54.60 14.43
C GLY A 646 0.16 -53.16 13.92
N CYS A 647 -0.78 -52.28 14.27
CA CYS A 647 -0.93 -50.90 13.76
C CYS A 647 -1.02 -50.77 12.24
N ASN A 648 -1.49 -51.80 11.53
CA ASN A 648 -1.85 -51.67 10.13
C ASN A 648 -3.30 -51.17 10.03
N SER A 649 -3.46 -49.85 10.19
CA SER A 649 -4.77 -49.20 10.16
C SER A 649 -5.51 -49.38 8.83
N ILE A 650 -4.79 -49.51 7.71
CA ILE A 650 -5.37 -49.75 6.38
C ILE A 650 -6.05 -51.13 6.35
N ARG A 651 -5.33 -52.18 6.77
CA ARG A 651 -5.90 -53.54 6.86
C ARG A 651 -7.08 -53.58 7.83
N ALA A 652 -6.93 -52.92 8.98
CA ALA A 652 -7.95 -52.84 10.00
C ALA A 652 -9.26 -52.22 9.45
N ALA A 653 -9.15 -51.12 8.70
CA ALA A 653 -10.26 -50.47 8.02
C ALA A 653 -10.84 -51.36 6.90
N ALA A 654 -9.98 -51.94 6.05
CA ALA A 654 -10.39 -52.74 4.90
C ALA A 654 -11.16 -54.00 5.26
N GLU A 655 -10.83 -54.66 6.38
CA GLU A 655 -11.57 -55.83 6.86
C GLU A 655 -12.85 -55.49 7.64
N TYR A 656 -13.01 -54.23 8.06
CA TYR A 656 -14.13 -53.80 8.91
C TYR A 656 -15.23 -53.05 8.13
N PHE A 657 -14.85 -52.16 7.22
CA PHE A 657 -15.79 -51.43 6.36
C PHE A 657 -16.13 -52.24 5.10
N ALA A 658 -17.31 -52.00 4.53
CA ALA A 658 -17.72 -52.69 3.31
C ALA A 658 -17.00 -52.10 2.09
N LYS A 659 -17.26 -50.82 1.82
CA LYS A 659 -16.65 -50.03 0.75
C LYS A 659 -16.30 -48.64 1.28
N SER A 660 -15.22 -48.06 0.78
CA SER A 660 -14.81 -46.72 1.18
C SER A 660 -14.33 -45.90 -0.01
N CYS A 661 -14.30 -44.58 0.16
CA CYS A 661 -13.40 -43.74 -0.62
C CYS A 661 -12.32 -43.17 0.30
N VAL A 662 -11.09 -43.63 0.09
CA VAL A 662 -9.88 -43.21 0.82
C VAL A 662 -8.82 -42.81 -0.20
N PRO A 663 -8.84 -41.55 -0.67
CA PRO A 663 -7.83 -41.03 -1.58
C PRO A 663 -6.40 -41.35 -1.13
N GLY A 664 -5.64 -42.04 -1.97
CA GLY A 664 -4.26 -42.48 -1.71
C GLY A 664 -4.09 -43.89 -1.14
N ALA A 665 -5.17 -44.63 -0.81
CA ALA A 665 -5.06 -45.95 -0.17
C ALA A 665 -4.38 -47.04 -1.01
N ILE A 666 -4.47 -46.94 -2.34
CA ILE A 666 -3.80 -47.84 -3.29
C ILE A 666 -2.45 -47.30 -3.77
N SER A 667 -2.04 -46.11 -3.33
CA SER A 667 -0.74 -45.55 -3.69
C SER A 667 0.37 -46.23 -2.91
N THR A 668 1.41 -46.67 -3.60
CA THR A 668 2.60 -47.26 -2.98
C THR A 668 3.39 -46.29 -2.11
N GLU A 669 3.15 -44.98 -2.25
CA GLU A 669 3.76 -43.94 -1.44
C GLU A 669 3.17 -43.85 -0.02
N TYR A 670 1.90 -44.22 0.11
CA TYR A 670 1.17 -44.16 1.39
C TYR A 670 0.87 -45.54 1.97
N ASN A 671 0.84 -46.57 1.12
CA ASN A 671 0.62 -47.95 1.49
C ASN A 671 1.68 -48.85 0.84
N THR A 672 2.69 -49.24 1.62
CA THR A 672 3.73 -50.18 1.17
C THR A 672 3.31 -51.65 1.28
N GLY A 673 2.11 -51.92 1.79
CA GLY A 673 1.56 -53.25 1.99
C GLY A 673 0.71 -53.75 0.82
N VAL A 674 -0.18 -54.70 1.10
CA VAL A 674 -1.16 -55.19 0.12
C VAL A 674 -2.19 -54.08 -0.16
N PRO A 675 -2.48 -53.75 -1.43
CA PRO A 675 -3.55 -52.82 -1.76
C PRO A 675 -4.91 -53.46 -1.47
N TYR A 676 -5.82 -52.69 -0.89
CA TYR A 676 -7.18 -53.10 -0.61
C TYR A 676 -8.14 -52.30 -1.49
N ASP A 677 -8.63 -52.93 -2.57
CA ASP A 677 -9.45 -52.24 -3.59
C ASP A 677 -10.73 -51.64 -2.99
N ASN A 678 -11.33 -52.31 -2.00
CA ASN A 678 -12.53 -51.84 -1.33
C ASN A 678 -12.36 -50.50 -0.61
N MET A 679 -11.12 -50.03 -0.38
CA MET A 679 -10.85 -48.70 0.17
C MET A 679 -10.99 -47.56 -0.86
N CYS A 680 -11.09 -47.88 -2.14
CA CYS A 680 -11.27 -46.92 -3.23
C CYS A 680 -12.58 -47.10 -4.00
N ASP A 681 -13.35 -48.17 -3.73
CA ASP A 681 -14.59 -48.53 -4.45
C ASP A 681 -15.64 -47.40 -4.58
N LEU A 682 -15.68 -46.46 -3.62
CA LEU A 682 -16.63 -45.33 -3.66
C LEU A 682 -16.04 -44.07 -4.31
N CYS A 683 -14.75 -44.05 -4.66
CA CYS A 683 -14.13 -42.87 -5.25
C CYS A 683 -14.65 -42.61 -6.67
N HIS A 684 -14.67 -41.34 -7.08
CA HIS A 684 -15.34 -40.91 -8.31
C HIS A 684 -14.36 -40.73 -9.48
N GLY A 685 -13.08 -40.48 -9.20
CA GLY A 685 -12.06 -40.23 -10.20
C GLY A 685 -11.94 -41.36 -11.24
N ALA A 686 -11.57 -41.01 -12.47
CA ALA A 686 -11.39 -41.99 -13.55
C ALA A 686 -9.90 -42.19 -13.92
N SER A 687 -9.55 -43.40 -14.35
CA SER A 687 -8.20 -43.74 -14.85
C SER A 687 -7.11 -43.33 -13.85
N PHE A 688 -6.13 -42.51 -14.25
CA PHE A 688 -5.02 -42.08 -13.40
C PHE A 688 -5.44 -41.19 -12.22
N ARG A 689 -6.66 -40.65 -12.22
CA ARG A 689 -7.24 -39.81 -11.15
C ARG A 689 -7.96 -40.64 -10.09
N TYR A 690 -8.30 -41.89 -10.40
CA TYR A 690 -9.03 -42.77 -9.50
C TYR A 690 -8.28 -42.93 -8.18
N CYS A 691 -8.93 -42.54 -7.07
CA CYS A 691 -8.39 -42.67 -5.73
C CYS A 691 -7.04 -41.95 -5.54
N ARG A 692 -6.76 -40.89 -6.31
CA ARG A 692 -5.58 -40.04 -6.13
C ARG A 692 -5.75 -39.14 -4.92
N ARG A 693 -4.67 -38.93 -4.17
CA ARG A 693 -4.63 -38.05 -2.98
C ARG A 693 -4.33 -36.60 -3.36
N ASP A 694 -5.06 -36.07 -4.33
CA ASP A 694 -4.94 -34.69 -4.80
C ASP A 694 -6.28 -34.20 -5.37
N ALA A 695 -6.36 -32.93 -5.74
CA ALA A 695 -7.59 -32.31 -6.27
C ALA A 695 -8.05 -32.85 -7.64
N SER A 696 -7.40 -33.87 -8.21
CA SER A 696 -7.90 -34.57 -9.41
C SER A 696 -8.97 -35.62 -9.11
N GLU A 697 -9.08 -36.06 -7.85
CA GLU A 697 -10.16 -36.90 -7.33
C GLU A 697 -11.25 -36.02 -6.71
N ASP A 698 -12.49 -36.15 -7.19
CA ASP A 698 -13.61 -35.29 -6.75
C ASP A 698 -13.97 -35.50 -5.27
N TYR A 699 -13.67 -36.69 -4.73
CA TYR A 699 -13.93 -37.04 -3.33
C TYR A 699 -12.71 -36.82 -2.40
N TYR A 700 -11.69 -36.10 -2.86
CA TYR A 700 -10.54 -35.72 -2.05
C TYR A 700 -10.79 -34.49 -1.16
N GLY A 701 -10.15 -34.46 0.01
CA GLY A 701 -10.27 -33.38 1.00
C GLY A 701 -11.57 -33.42 1.79
N HIS A 702 -11.79 -32.43 2.66
CA HIS A 702 -13.00 -32.39 3.49
C HIS A 702 -14.27 -32.23 2.66
N THR A 703 -14.24 -31.30 1.70
CA THR A 703 -15.34 -31.07 0.76
C THR A 703 -15.67 -32.33 -0.06
N GLY A 704 -14.65 -33.01 -0.59
CA GLY A 704 -14.85 -34.23 -1.37
C GLY A 704 -15.38 -35.39 -0.53
N ALA A 705 -14.90 -35.57 0.71
CA ALA A 705 -15.43 -36.59 1.62
C ALA A 705 -16.91 -36.35 1.98
N PHE A 706 -17.31 -35.09 2.17
CA PHE A 706 -18.71 -34.75 2.35
C PHE A 706 -19.52 -35.00 1.07
N ARG A 707 -19.00 -34.64 -0.10
CA ARG A 707 -19.63 -34.95 -1.40
C ARG A 707 -19.84 -36.46 -1.61
N CYS A 708 -18.88 -37.29 -1.20
CA CYS A 708 -19.02 -38.75 -1.17
C CYS A 708 -20.18 -39.24 -0.29
N LEU A 709 -20.46 -38.59 0.84
CA LEU A 709 -21.63 -38.88 1.67
C LEU A 709 -22.93 -38.48 0.94
N VAL A 710 -22.93 -37.32 0.28
CA VAL A 710 -24.12 -36.81 -0.43
C VAL A 710 -24.50 -37.71 -1.61
N GLU A 711 -23.60 -37.88 -2.58
CA GLU A 711 -23.89 -38.56 -3.86
C GLU A 711 -23.11 -39.87 -4.08
N GLY A 712 -22.04 -40.13 -3.32
CA GLY A 712 -21.15 -41.29 -3.49
C GLY A 712 -21.60 -42.58 -2.79
N GLY A 713 -22.76 -42.58 -2.14
CA GLY A 713 -23.30 -43.79 -1.46
C GLY A 713 -22.59 -44.15 -0.16
N GLY A 714 -21.85 -43.22 0.45
CA GLY A 714 -21.35 -43.34 1.82
C GLY A 714 -22.46 -43.25 2.85
N HIS A 715 -22.28 -43.90 4.00
CA HIS A 715 -23.17 -43.75 5.17
C HIS A 715 -22.62 -42.75 6.18
N VAL A 716 -21.28 -42.62 6.26
CA VAL A 716 -20.60 -41.68 7.16
C VAL A 716 -19.42 -41.01 6.46
N ALA A 717 -19.23 -39.72 6.69
CA ALA A 717 -18.05 -38.97 6.29
C ALA A 717 -17.28 -38.44 7.51
N PHE A 718 -15.96 -38.57 7.48
CA PHE A 718 -15.09 -38.02 8.51
C PHE A 718 -14.44 -36.73 8.02
N VAL A 719 -14.84 -35.60 8.62
CA VAL A 719 -14.51 -34.24 8.17
C VAL A 719 -14.30 -33.28 9.34
N LYS A 720 -13.93 -32.03 9.06
CA LYS A 720 -13.91 -30.94 10.06
C LYS A 720 -15.33 -30.46 10.37
N HIS A 721 -15.55 -29.90 11.54
CA HIS A 721 -16.88 -29.44 12.00
C HIS A 721 -17.53 -28.38 11.10
N THR A 722 -16.75 -27.62 10.34
CA THR A 722 -17.28 -26.56 9.47
C THR A 722 -17.73 -27.05 8.10
N THR A 723 -17.35 -28.25 7.67
CA THR A 723 -17.54 -28.72 6.29
C THR A 723 -18.99 -28.76 5.85
N VAL A 724 -19.91 -29.22 6.70
CA VAL A 724 -21.34 -29.28 6.35
C VAL A 724 -21.84 -27.86 6.10
N THR A 725 -21.65 -26.97 7.08
CA THR A 725 -22.08 -25.58 7.02
C THR A 725 -21.40 -24.75 5.92
N GLU A 726 -20.26 -25.20 5.38
CA GLU A 726 -19.58 -24.61 4.22
C GLU A 726 -20.24 -25.00 2.89
N ASN A 727 -20.84 -26.20 2.81
CA ASN A 727 -21.32 -26.78 1.56
C ASN A 727 -22.85 -26.84 1.44
N THR A 728 -23.61 -26.54 2.50
CA THR A 728 -25.09 -26.58 2.52
C THR A 728 -25.69 -25.17 2.65
N GLY A 729 -27.03 -25.08 2.65
CA GLY A 729 -27.75 -23.84 2.96
C GLY A 729 -27.52 -22.72 1.92
N GLY A 730 -27.31 -23.11 0.66
CA GLY A 730 -27.13 -22.19 -0.47
C GLY A 730 -25.76 -21.51 -0.55
N LYS A 731 -24.81 -21.82 0.36
CA LYS A 731 -23.45 -21.26 0.31
C LYS A 731 -22.63 -21.79 -0.87
N LYS A 732 -22.92 -23.02 -1.29
CA LYS A 732 -22.32 -23.64 -2.46
C LYS A 732 -23.37 -23.85 -3.54
N ARG A 733 -23.06 -23.39 -4.75
CA ARG A 733 -24.00 -23.36 -5.90
C ARG A 733 -23.85 -24.54 -6.85
N GLU A 734 -22.92 -25.45 -6.55
CA GLU A 734 -22.70 -26.66 -7.35
C GLU A 734 -23.88 -27.61 -7.25
N TRP A 735 -24.17 -28.33 -8.34
CA TRP A 735 -25.32 -29.23 -8.47
C TRP A 735 -25.46 -30.21 -7.30
N TRP A 736 -24.37 -30.86 -6.90
CA TRP A 736 -24.39 -31.88 -5.85
C TRP A 736 -24.72 -31.30 -4.45
N ALA A 737 -24.47 -30.01 -4.24
CA ALA A 737 -24.57 -29.32 -2.96
C ALA A 737 -25.84 -28.46 -2.83
N ARG A 738 -26.38 -27.99 -3.97
CA ARG A 738 -27.39 -26.92 -4.07
C ARG A 738 -28.64 -27.15 -3.22
N ASP A 739 -29.15 -28.39 -3.19
CA ASP A 739 -30.43 -28.72 -2.59
C ASP A 739 -30.31 -29.31 -1.18
N ASN A 740 -29.12 -29.24 -0.56
CA ASN A 740 -28.89 -29.78 0.79
C ASN A 740 -28.94 -28.67 1.85
N LEU A 741 -29.59 -28.99 2.97
CA LEU A 741 -29.70 -28.17 4.17
C LEU A 741 -28.77 -28.68 5.27
N ASN A 742 -28.54 -27.87 6.30
CA ASN A 742 -27.78 -28.33 7.48
C ASN A 742 -28.49 -29.48 8.19
N ASP A 743 -29.81 -29.38 8.28
CA ASP A 743 -30.65 -30.27 9.08
C ASP A 743 -30.73 -31.69 8.47
N ASP A 744 -30.41 -31.84 7.19
CA ASP A 744 -30.34 -33.14 6.51
C ASP A 744 -29.21 -34.06 7.04
N TYR A 745 -28.37 -33.53 7.95
CA TYR A 745 -27.19 -34.21 8.48
C TYR A 745 -27.08 -34.08 10.00
N GLU A 746 -26.55 -35.13 10.61
CA GLU A 746 -26.28 -35.20 12.04
C GLU A 746 -24.83 -35.64 12.32
N LEU A 747 -24.33 -35.25 13.48
CA LEU A 747 -23.04 -35.69 14.01
C LEU A 747 -23.22 -37.01 14.78
N LEU A 748 -22.30 -37.94 14.58
CA LEU A 748 -22.23 -39.19 15.34
C LEU A 748 -21.27 -39.02 16.51
N CYS A 749 -21.77 -39.20 17.74
CA CYS A 749 -21.04 -38.87 18.95
C CYS A 749 -20.31 -40.08 19.57
N PRO A 750 -19.19 -39.86 20.28
CA PRO A 750 -18.45 -40.92 20.99
C PRO A 750 -19.27 -41.72 21.99
N ASP A 751 -20.32 -41.13 22.56
CA ASP A 751 -21.22 -41.75 23.54
C ASP A 751 -22.30 -42.65 22.89
N GLY A 752 -22.30 -42.77 21.56
CA GLY A 752 -23.29 -43.51 20.78
C GLY A 752 -24.54 -42.71 20.42
N THR A 753 -24.64 -41.45 20.89
CA THR A 753 -25.76 -40.57 20.53
C THR A 753 -25.52 -39.86 19.19
N ARG A 754 -26.57 -39.21 18.68
CA ARG A 754 -26.48 -38.27 17.56
C ARG A 754 -26.71 -36.85 18.07
N ALA A 755 -26.15 -35.88 17.38
CA ALA A 755 -26.26 -34.47 17.73
C ALA A 755 -26.38 -33.61 16.48
N GLU A 756 -26.94 -32.41 16.64
CA GLU A 756 -27.01 -31.45 15.55
C GLU A 756 -25.62 -30.93 15.16
N ILE A 757 -25.47 -30.46 13.92
CA ILE A 757 -24.19 -29.97 13.36
C ILE A 757 -23.53 -28.89 14.22
N HIS A 758 -24.32 -28.03 14.86
CA HIS A 758 -23.82 -26.92 15.67
C HIS A 758 -23.29 -27.37 17.05
N GLU A 759 -23.63 -28.59 17.51
CA GLU A 759 -23.18 -29.18 18.77
C GLU A 759 -21.80 -29.85 18.67
N TYR A 760 -21.03 -29.59 17.61
CA TYR A 760 -19.71 -30.17 17.38
C TYR A 760 -18.74 -30.06 18.57
N LYS A 761 -18.86 -29.04 19.43
CA LYS A 761 -18.02 -28.91 20.64
C LYS A 761 -18.29 -30.03 21.65
N ARG A 762 -19.53 -30.51 21.73
CA ARG A 762 -19.96 -31.65 22.57
C ARG A 762 -19.73 -32.97 21.83
N CYS A 763 -20.03 -33.00 20.54
CA CYS A 763 -20.02 -34.20 19.70
C CYS A 763 -18.87 -34.15 18.68
N ASN A 764 -17.68 -34.60 19.08
CA ASN A 764 -16.49 -34.68 18.22
C ASN A 764 -15.60 -35.86 18.60
N LEU A 765 -14.72 -36.25 17.68
CA LEU A 765 -13.69 -37.29 17.88
C LEU A 765 -12.40 -36.74 18.49
N GLY A 766 -12.24 -35.41 18.48
CA GLY A 766 -11.08 -34.72 19.02
C GLY A 766 -10.84 -33.37 18.36
N LYS A 767 -9.92 -32.60 18.95
CA LYS A 767 -9.48 -31.29 18.46
C LYS A 767 -8.09 -31.42 17.85
N VAL A 768 -7.87 -30.81 16.69
CA VAL A 768 -6.60 -30.89 15.98
C VAL A 768 -6.17 -29.53 15.48
N LYS A 769 -4.86 -29.35 15.28
CA LYS A 769 -4.30 -28.16 14.66
C LYS A 769 -4.71 -28.06 13.20
N ALA A 770 -4.92 -26.82 12.76
CA ALA A 770 -5.19 -26.49 11.37
C ALA A 770 -4.00 -26.82 10.45
N ASN A 771 -4.24 -26.77 9.15
CA ASN A 771 -3.17 -26.93 8.17
C ASN A 771 -2.14 -25.81 8.35
N ALA A 772 -0.90 -26.11 8.00
CA ALA A 772 0.20 -25.16 8.13
C ALA A 772 1.04 -25.11 6.86
N ILE A 773 1.64 -23.95 6.62
CA ILE A 773 2.72 -23.78 5.66
C ILE A 773 4.00 -24.28 6.31
N ILE A 774 4.68 -25.17 5.59
CA ILE A 774 5.84 -25.93 6.05
C ILE A 774 7.05 -25.51 5.23
N ALA A 775 8.20 -25.34 5.88
CA ALA A 775 9.48 -25.02 5.26
C ALA A 775 10.57 -25.99 5.72
N ARG A 776 11.77 -25.86 5.14
CA ARG A 776 12.94 -26.64 5.52
C ARG A 776 13.35 -26.35 6.97
N GLY A 777 13.55 -27.40 7.75
CA GLY A 777 14.14 -27.34 9.09
C GLY A 777 15.48 -28.09 9.16
N GLY A 778 15.88 -28.47 10.37
CA GLY A 778 17.14 -29.19 10.61
C GLY A 778 18.36 -28.44 10.08
N TYR A 779 19.26 -29.16 9.41
CA TYR A 779 20.47 -28.58 8.79
C TYR A 779 20.18 -27.52 7.71
N GLY A 780 19.00 -27.59 7.09
CA GLY A 780 18.62 -26.67 6.03
C GLY A 780 17.77 -25.49 6.50
N TYR A 781 17.57 -25.33 7.81
CA TYR A 781 16.84 -24.21 8.40
C TYR A 781 17.56 -22.89 8.12
N ASN A 782 16.82 -21.89 7.64
CA ASN A 782 17.32 -20.53 7.45
C ASN A 782 16.27 -19.53 7.92
N GLU A 783 16.58 -18.81 9.01
CA GLU A 783 15.65 -17.86 9.63
C GLU A 783 15.31 -16.69 8.72
N THR A 784 16.28 -16.16 7.97
CA THR A 784 16.06 -15.08 7.00
C THR A 784 15.07 -15.51 5.92
N HIS A 785 15.15 -16.75 5.44
CA HIS A 785 14.20 -17.29 4.47
C HIS A 785 12.79 -17.39 5.07
N ILE A 786 12.66 -17.96 6.27
CA ILE A 786 11.36 -18.12 6.91
C ILE A 786 10.72 -16.77 7.19
N ASN A 787 11.47 -15.80 7.71
CA ASN A 787 10.95 -14.46 7.97
C ASN A 787 10.52 -13.75 6.67
N ALA A 788 11.29 -13.89 5.58
CA ALA A 788 10.91 -13.37 4.28
C ALA A 788 9.61 -14.02 3.74
N TYR A 789 9.46 -15.34 3.90
CA TYR A 789 8.23 -16.05 3.51
C TYR A 789 7.04 -15.66 4.38
N ILE A 790 7.24 -15.45 5.69
CA ILE A 790 6.20 -14.94 6.58
C ILE A 790 5.72 -13.59 6.09
N ASN A 791 6.62 -12.64 5.91
CA ASN A 791 6.26 -11.30 5.45
C ASN A 791 5.50 -11.39 4.13
N LEU A 792 5.98 -12.17 3.15
CA LEU A 792 5.28 -12.37 1.88
C LEU A 792 3.83 -12.82 2.06
N PHE A 793 3.56 -13.86 2.85
CA PHE A 793 2.19 -14.35 3.07
C PHE A 793 1.34 -13.39 3.93
N MET A 794 1.94 -12.65 4.87
CA MET A 794 1.24 -11.65 5.67
C MET A 794 0.79 -10.45 4.81
N TYR A 795 1.65 -9.91 3.94
CA TYR A 795 1.23 -8.87 3.00
C TYR A 795 0.25 -9.43 1.96
N ALA A 796 0.48 -10.64 1.46
CA ALA A 796 -0.44 -11.30 0.52
C ALA A 796 -1.86 -11.40 1.08
N GLN A 797 -2.04 -11.80 2.35
CA GLN A 797 -3.39 -11.91 2.92
C GLN A 797 -4.07 -10.55 3.11
N THR A 798 -3.34 -9.47 3.40
CA THR A 798 -3.96 -8.13 3.50
C THR A 798 -4.54 -7.67 2.17
N LEU A 799 -3.90 -8.02 1.05
CA LEU A 799 -4.31 -7.63 -0.30
C LEU A 799 -5.33 -8.61 -0.91
N PHE A 800 -5.15 -9.91 -0.68
CA PHE A 800 -5.84 -10.99 -1.40
C PHE A 800 -6.55 -12.00 -0.48
N GLY A 801 -6.62 -11.74 0.82
CA GLY A 801 -7.33 -12.59 1.79
C GLY A 801 -8.85 -12.41 1.77
N LYS A 802 -9.35 -11.26 1.31
CA LYS A 802 -10.78 -11.02 1.15
C LYS A 802 -11.36 -12.00 0.13
N LYS A 803 -12.42 -12.71 0.51
CA LYS A 803 -13.13 -13.62 -0.39
C LYS A 803 -13.94 -12.80 -1.39
N SER A 804 -13.40 -12.61 -2.58
CA SER A 804 -14.10 -12.05 -3.73
C SER A 804 -14.31 -13.14 -4.77
N THR A 805 -15.54 -13.24 -5.28
CA THR A 805 -15.88 -14.13 -6.40
C THR A 805 -15.70 -13.45 -7.76
N ASP A 806 -15.19 -12.22 -7.80
CA ASP A 806 -14.93 -11.53 -9.06
C ASP A 806 -13.80 -12.24 -9.83
N GLU A 807 -14.09 -12.65 -11.06
CA GLU A 807 -13.20 -13.41 -11.94
C GLU A 807 -11.92 -12.64 -12.28
N PHE A 808 -11.96 -11.32 -12.22
CA PHE A 808 -10.81 -10.44 -12.46
C PHE A 808 -9.93 -10.23 -11.23
N SER A 809 -10.40 -10.64 -10.05
CA SER A 809 -9.67 -10.50 -8.78
C SER A 809 -9.12 -11.85 -8.30
N PHE A 810 -7.86 -11.86 -7.86
CA PHE A 810 -7.28 -13.04 -7.22
C PHE A 810 -7.63 -13.07 -5.74
N SER A 811 -8.15 -14.20 -5.26
CA SER A 811 -8.42 -14.45 -3.83
C SER A 811 -7.65 -15.68 -3.35
N MET A 812 -6.94 -15.57 -2.22
CA MET A 812 -6.14 -16.67 -1.66
C MET A 812 -7.01 -17.82 -1.14
N TYR A 813 -8.07 -17.49 -0.40
CA TYR A 813 -8.93 -18.45 0.31
C TYR A 813 -10.23 -18.77 -0.45
N SER A 814 -10.16 -18.73 -1.79
CA SER A 814 -11.26 -19.14 -2.65
C SER A 814 -10.74 -20.03 -3.77
N SER A 815 -11.53 -21.05 -4.13
CA SER A 815 -11.20 -21.98 -5.20
C SER A 815 -12.28 -21.92 -6.30
N PRO A 816 -11.88 -21.96 -7.58
CA PRO A 816 -12.83 -21.95 -8.69
C PRO A 816 -13.50 -23.32 -8.83
N ALA A 817 -14.81 -23.32 -9.08
CA ALA A 817 -15.56 -24.53 -9.40
C ALA A 817 -14.96 -25.24 -10.63
N PRO A 818 -14.94 -26.59 -10.67
CA PRO A 818 -15.53 -27.52 -9.69
C PRO A 818 -14.59 -27.89 -8.52
N TYR A 819 -13.45 -27.22 -8.37
CA TYR A 819 -12.46 -27.55 -7.34
C TYR A 819 -12.75 -26.81 -6.02
N SER A 820 -12.31 -27.42 -4.92
CA SER A 820 -12.36 -26.85 -3.58
C SER A 820 -11.03 -26.96 -2.88
N ASP A 821 -10.79 -26.05 -1.93
CA ASP A 821 -9.66 -26.14 -1.00
C ASP A 821 -8.28 -26.22 -1.68
N LEU A 822 -8.10 -25.53 -2.81
CA LEU A 822 -6.83 -25.52 -3.55
C LEU A 822 -5.77 -24.70 -2.80
N ILE A 823 -4.62 -25.30 -2.48
CA ILE A 823 -3.52 -24.72 -1.68
C ILE A 823 -3.92 -24.42 -0.23
N PHE A 824 -4.94 -23.58 -0.04
CA PHE A 824 -5.53 -23.21 1.24
C PHE A 824 -6.98 -23.70 1.27
N GLN A 825 -7.48 -23.98 2.46
CA GLN A 825 -8.91 -24.27 2.64
C GLN A 825 -9.74 -23.04 2.29
N ASP A 826 -10.87 -23.25 1.63
CA ASP A 826 -11.78 -22.15 1.29
C ASP A 826 -12.44 -21.56 2.55
N ALA A 827 -12.36 -22.27 3.67
CA ALA A 827 -12.79 -21.85 5.00
C ALA A 827 -11.84 -20.84 5.67
N THR A 828 -10.59 -20.73 5.20
CA THR A 828 -9.57 -19.90 5.83
C THR A 828 -10.03 -18.45 5.90
N THR A 829 -9.91 -17.87 7.09
CA THR A 829 -10.24 -16.47 7.39
C THR A 829 -8.99 -15.62 7.41
N GLN A 830 -7.91 -16.14 7.98
CA GLN A 830 -6.60 -15.49 8.04
C GLN A 830 -5.48 -16.51 8.20
N LEU A 831 -4.24 -16.06 7.96
CA LEU A 831 -3.03 -16.81 8.30
C LEU A 831 -2.42 -16.25 9.58
N LYS A 832 -1.99 -17.13 10.49
CA LYS A 832 -1.37 -16.78 11.78
C LYS A 832 0.08 -17.30 11.82
N MET A 833 1.02 -16.43 12.16
CA MET A 833 2.43 -16.82 12.34
C MET A 833 2.55 -17.81 13.51
N ILE A 834 3.37 -18.84 13.34
CA ILE A 834 3.75 -19.77 14.41
C ILE A 834 5.04 -19.28 15.05
N GLU A 835 4.99 -19.04 16.36
CA GLU A 835 6.13 -18.60 17.17
C GLU A 835 7.29 -19.61 17.09
N PRO A 836 8.56 -19.17 17.08
CA PRO A 836 9.72 -20.05 16.86
C PRO A 836 9.77 -21.31 17.72
N TYR A 837 9.43 -21.23 19.00
CA TYR A 837 9.44 -22.38 19.92
C TYR A 837 8.32 -23.39 19.67
N LYS A 838 7.26 -23.03 18.92
CA LYS A 838 6.16 -23.92 18.51
C LYS A 838 6.37 -24.52 17.11
N ARG A 839 7.46 -24.19 16.41
CA ARG A 839 7.72 -24.65 15.03
C ARG A 839 8.17 -26.10 14.92
N HIS A 840 8.51 -26.76 16.03
CA HIS A 840 8.78 -28.19 16.00
C HIS A 840 7.45 -28.96 15.81
N TYR A 841 7.40 -29.92 14.89
CA TYR A 841 6.13 -30.60 14.52
C TYR A 841 5.40 -31.19 15.73
N ALA A 842 6.13 -31.75 16.70
CA ALA A 842 5.54 -32.35 17.89
C ALA A 842 4.92 -31.29 18.82
N GLU A 843 5.54 -30.12 18.93
CA GLU A 843 5.04 -28.99 19.74
C GLU A 843 3.83 -28.34 19.06
N TYR A 844 3.89 -28.17 17.73
CA TYR A 844 2.77 -27.66 16.96
C TYR A 844 1.55 -28.57 17.12
N LEU A 845 1.68 -29.86 16.75
CA LEU A 845 0.57 -30.81 16.69
C LEU A 845 0.00 -31.19 18.06
N GLY A 846 0.83 -31.12 19.11
CA GLY A 846 0.44 -31.46 20.48
C GLY A 846 0.35 -32.95 20.77
N SER A 847 0.33 -33.30 22.06
CA SER A 847 0.41 -34.70 22.54
C SER A 847 -0.74 -35.59 22.10
N ASP A 848 -1.95 -35.02 21.96
CA ASP A 848 -3.17 -35.79 21.67
C ASP A 848 -3.13 -36.34 20.25
N PHE A 849 -2.73 -35.51 19.29
CA PHE A 849 -2.52 -35.95 17.92
C PHE A 849 -1.43 -37.01 17.81
N LEU A 850 -0.29 -36.81 18.49
CA LEU A 850 0.82 -37.77 18.49
C LEU A 850 0.39 -39.13 19.06
N ARG A 851 -0.44 -39.14 20.10
CA ARG A 851 -1.02 -40.37 20.67
C ARG A 851 -1.93 -41.06 19.68
N ALA A 852 -2.85 -40.33 19.04
CA ALA A 852 -3.74 -40.89 18.03
C ALA A 852 -2.95 -41.48 16.85
N LYS A 853 -1.92 -40.79 16.37
CA LYS A 853 -1.07 -41.27 15.26
C LYS A 853 -0.34 -42.57 15.59
N ARG A 854 0.12 -42.76 16.84
CA ARG A 854 0.75 -44.02 17.29
C ARG A 854 -0.19 -45.22 17.32
N VAL A 855 -1.50 -45.00 17.50
CA VAL A 855 -2.49 -46.09 17.46
C VAL A 855 -2.69 -46.61 16.04
N VAL A 856 -2.69 -45.70 15.06
CA VAL A 856 -2.98 -46.03 13.66
C VAL A 856 -1.74 -46.39 12.83
N ASP A 857 -0.54 -46.10 13.33
CA ASP A 857 0.72 -46.29 12.61
C ASP A 857 1.87 -46.61 13.58
N CYS A 858 2.40 -47.83 13.49
CA CYS A 858 3.46 -48.33 14.36
C CYS A 858 4.82 -47.65 14.09
N HIS A 859 5.03 -47.02 12.94
CA HIS A 859 6.24 -46.26 12.65
C HIS A 859 6.28 -44.91 13.39
N ALA A 860 5.18 -44.51 14.04
CA ALA A 860 5.10 -43.28 14.81
C ALA A 860 5.84 -43.31 16.17
N GLY A 861 6.51 -44.42 16.51
CA GLY A 861 7.22 -44.62 17.78
C GLY A 861 8.71 -45.00 17.67
N SER A 862 9.25 -45.28 16.48
CA SER A 862 10.66 -45.64 16.36
C SER A 862 11.52 -44.37 16.23
N ILE A 863 12.05 -43.88 17.34
CA ILE A 863 13.32 -43.16 17.31
C ILE A 863 14.30 -44.12 16.62
N GLY A 864 14.77 -43.76 15.43
CA GLY A 864 15.77 -44.53 14.72
C GLY A 864 17.07 -44.58 15.51
N ILE A 865 17.17 -45.49 16.47
CA ILE A 865 18.46 -45.94 16.96
C ILE A 865 19.03 -46.77 15.82
N SER A 866 19.79 -46.11 14.95
CA SER A 866 20.82 -46.76 14.16
C SER A 866 21.78 -47.42 15.16
N LEU A 867 21.48 -48.65 15.54
CA LEU A 867 22.45 -49.53 16.18
C LEU A 867 23.51 -49.77 15.11
N SER A 868 24.56 -48.95 15.12
CA SER A 868 25.67 -49.16 14.22
C SER A 868 26.25 -50.54 14.53
N VAL A 869 26.31 -51.39 13.52
CA VAL A 869 26.90 -52.74 13.62
C VAL A 869 28.32 -52.66 14.19
N THR A 870 29.00 -51.50 14.05
CA THR A 870 30.30 -51.21 14.65
C THR A 870 30.30 -51.20 16.19
N THR A 871 29.24 -50.71 16.86
CA THR A 871 29.18 -50.72 18.33
C THR A 871 28.97 -52.13 18.90
N PHE A 872 28.23 -52.98 18.19
CA PHE A 872 28.05 -54.38 18.57
C PHE A 872 29.35 -55.20 18.38
N ILE A 873 30.11 -54.93 17.31
CA ILE A 873 31.40 -55.56 17.06
C ILE A 873 32.46 -55.11 18.09
N ILE A 874 32.48 -53.82 18.46
CA ILE A 874 33.43 -53.32 19.48
C ILE A 874 33.12 -53.94 20.85
N CYS A 875 31.85 -54.09 21.23
CA CYS A 875 31.48 -54.75 22.49
C CYS A 875 31.84 -56.24 22.52
N LEU A 876 31.76 -56.93 21.38
CA LEU A 876 32.17 -58.35 21.26
C LEU A 876 33.69 -58.53 21.34
N VAL A 877 34.47 -57.61 20.79
CA VAL A 877 35.95 -57.66 20.85
C VAL A 877 36.46 -57.35 22.27
N THR A 878 35.79 -56.47 23.02
CA THR A 878 36.13 -56.20 24.43
C THR A 878 35.74 -57.32 25.40
N PHE A 879 34.92 -58.28 24.96
CA PHE A 879 34.55 -59.46 25.76
C PHE A 879 35.43 -60.70 25.48
N LEU A 880 36.27 -60.63 24.44
CA LEU A 880 37.16 -61.72 23.98
C LEU A 880 38.66 -61.41 24.18
N LEU A 881 38.98 -60.28 24.80
CA LEU A 881 40.30 -59.92 25.36
C LEU A 881 40.17 -59.85 26.88
#